data_AF-A0A6M1MN10-F1
#
_entry.id   AF-A0A6M1MN10-F1
#
_cell.length_a   1.000
_cell.length_b   1.000
_cell.length_c   1.000
_cell.angle_alpha   90.00
_cell.angle_beta   90.00
_cell.angle_gamma   90.00
#
_symmetry.space_group_name_H-M   'P 1'
#
loop_
_entity.id
_entity.type
_entity.pdbx_description
1 polymer ?
#
loop_
_entity_poly.entity_id
_entity_poly.type
_entity_poly.pdbx_seq_one_letter_code
_entity_poly.pdbx_strand_id
1 'polypeptide(L)'
;MSIAAAEDRDREEEEKAAPMPAIFPPPPELADLADLAGRDGFLFRGGLVDAWFIRRSDVLLVTFDNLGSIGEYDPPQPWLQGRAAKGGFSILGLMASRKDWYRNADTPRLIAALRDAGLFQGFRRVVFVGASMGGFAALAYSALVPGSVVLAFSPQSSLAPALVPFEKRYRYASRKWDWQSPDFLDAAAGAKSAAEVHLVYDPFVPEDAAHARRIDGPNVRHLRVGHMGHRAIRQIKSTGALQALIEGVARGTPDPLALARGLRARRQQPAWQKALLAEAERRGHLRLALAAARQLARSDPDSRFARRAARRLKAAMAGPPPMPAADDETLFITEPPPLRPFRGEMAILSQALVIPERKTDRPLACGVLDASGAWCPLSKGWIRARKSYPQPALGPREKIVDLPGTHLYAGHFRGHFGHFLVEATARLWALDHLDQPPDSILYLPYRGQVAAIERAIQDLAPFFRLLDIDLPVRTHGSVLRVERLIVPELGFGWGDRYAGSAAYRAFMQRRLNAAAAAEGSDLLYISRARLNAQRGGILGETVIEENLARLGYEIFHPERHPLEVQVARYKAARRIVALDGSALHLAAYVLPPGARVAMIKRRSRANVDDYLLQFRSFCGVDIDVIDVVRTDWVAEGATRSDYKSVGELDFDALFARLAASGYVPEEFRPDLPDPAGIRALLDQIQDKRGQPFRPLRQDEPEAQEDDGCRPA
;
A
#
# COMPACT_ATOMS: atom_id res chain seq x y z
N MET A 1 -10.04 -3.52 4.61
CA MET A 1 -8.67 -2.95 4.43
C MET A 1 -8.85 -1.47 4.13
N SER A 2 -8.13 -0.61 4.83
CA SER A 2 -8.24 0.83 4.67
C SER A 2 -7.57 1.34 3.39
N ILE A 3 -8.10 2.45 2.85
CA ILE A 3 -7.68 3.18 1.64
C ILE A 3 -6.18 3.49 1.60
N ALA A 4 -5.50 3.57 2.75
CA ALA A 4 -4.04 3.78 2.80
C ALA A 4 -3.20 2.57 2.36
N ALA A 5 -3.73 1.34 2.40
CA ALA A 5 -2.93 0.14 2.13
C ALA A 5 -2.57 -0.05 0.64
N ALA A 6 -3.21 0.71 -0.25
CA ALA A 6 -3.06 0.62 -1.70
C ALA A 6 -1.99 1.56 -2.29
N GLU A 7 -1.65 2.63 -1.59
CA GLU A 7 -0.80 3.70 -2.13
C GLU A 7 0.58 3.77 -1.47
N ASP A 8 0.86 2.83 -0.56
CA ASP A 8 1.99 2.94 0.34
C ASP A 8 2.60 1.55 0.62
N ARG A 9 3.42 1.07 -0.31
CA ARG A 9 4.33 -0.07 -0.05
C ARG A 9 5.81 0.33 -0.04
N ASP A 10 6.06 1.58 0.33
CA ASP A 10 7.17 1.94 1.21
C ASP A 10 6.70 2.14 2.68
N ARG A 11 5.40 1.92 2.97
CA ARG A 11 4.84 1.86 4.32
C ARG A 11 4.24 0.51 4.65
N GLU A 12 5.13 -0.44 4.91
CA GLU A 12 5.00 -1.14 6.19
C GLU A 12 5.74 -0.32 7.26
N GLU A 13 5.33 0.94 7.42
CA GLU A 13 5.29 1.51 8.75
C GLU A 13 3.94 1.07 9.27
N GLU A 14 3.99 0.10 10.18
CA GLU A 14 2.93 -0.19 11.13
C GLU A 14 2.21 1.12 11.47
N GLU A 15 0.91 1.13 11.20
CA GLU A 15 -0.07 1.75 12.07
C GLU A 15 0.51 1.69 13.48
N LYS A 16 0.93 2.83 14.06
CA LYS A 16 1.41 2.86 15.46
C LYS A 16 0.21 2.45 16.32
N ALA A 17 -0.02 1.14 16.44
CA ALA A 17 -0.49 0.57 17.67
C ALA A 17 0.35 1.23 18.75
N ALA A 18 -0.30 1.67 19.84
CA ALA A 18 0.44 2.06 21.02
C ALA A 18 1.46 0.94 21.29
N PRO A 19 2.73 1.30 21.56
CA PRO A 19 3.76 0.31 21.81
C PRO A 19 3.27 -0.66 22.87
N MET A 20 3.49 -1.95 22.64
CA MET A 20 3.06 -2.98 23.56
C MET A 20 3.78 -2.80 24.89
N PRO A 21 3.15 -3.10 26.04
CA PRO A 21 3.88 -3.07 27.31
C PRO A 21 5.05 -4.05 27.24
N ALA A 22 6.21 -3.61 27.71
CA ALA A 22 7.39 -4.48 27.79
C ALA A 22 7.06 -5.75 28.60
N ILE A 23 7.48 -6.90 28.08
CA ILE A 23 7.23 -8.20 28.71
C ILE A 23 8.32 -8.49 29.77
N PHE A 24 9.51 -7.91 29.57
CA PHE A 24 10.66 -8.11 30.44
C PHE A 24 11.05 -6.78 31.10
N PRO A 25 11.37 -6.78 32.41
CA PRO A 25 11.85 -5.57 33.06
C PRO A 25 13.25 -5.19 32.51
N PRO A 26 13.56 -3.89 32.40
CA PRO A 26 14.89 -3.44 32.03
C PRO A 26 15.93 -3.85 33.08
N PRO A 27 17.11 -4.34 32.67
CA PRO A 27 18.23 -4.53 33.58
C PRO A 27 18.74 -3.18 34.11
N PRO A 28 19.57 -3.19 35.17
CA PRO A 28 20.16 -1.97 35.71
C PRO A 28 20.93 -1.19 34.65
N GLU A 29 20.78 0.13 34.66
CA GLU A 29 21.53 0.98 33.75
C GLU A 29 23.03 0.96 34.10
N LEU A 30 23.87 0.93 33.08
CA LEU A 30 25.33 0.96 33.17
C LEU A 30 25.84 2.27 32.58
N ALA A 31 26.55 3.05 33.39
CA ALA A 31 27.08 4.35 32.98
C ALA A 31 28.31 4.22 32.08
N ASP A 32 29.20 3.27 32.37
CA ASP A 32 30.44 3.03 31.63
C ASP A 32 30.60 1.53 31.33
N LEU A 33 30.97 1.21 30.09
CA LEU A 33 31.26 -0.16 29.65
C LEU A 33 32.52 -0.73 30.31
N ALA A 34 33.41 0.12 30.82
CA ALA A 34 34.55 -0.34 31.63
C ALA A 34 34.12 -1.15 32.86
N ASP A 35 32.91 -0.88 33.38
CA ASP A 35 32.37 -1.54 34.58
C ASP A 35 31.53 -2.79 34.26
N LEU A 36 31.61 -3.33 33.04
CA LEU A 36 30.77 -4.48 32.64
C LEU A 36 31.21 -5.82 33.28
N ALA A 37 32.44 -5.90 33.78
CA ALA A 37 33.02 -7.14 34.28
C ALA A 37 32.17 -7.73 35.43
N GLY A 38 31.90 -9.04 35.36
CA GLY A 38 31.14 -9.77 36.38
C GLY A 38 29.63 -9.48 36.44
N ARG A 39 29.08 -8.64 35.56
CA ARG A 39 27.63 -8.34 35.54
C ARG A 39 26.82 -9.42 34.81
N ASP A 40 25.68 -9.77 35.38
CA ASP A 40 24.69 -10.69 34.79
C ASP A 40 23.60 -9.98 33.97
N GLY A 41 23.59 -8.65 33.97
CA GLY A 41 22.73 -7.86 33.10
C GLY A 41 23.00 -6.37 33.19
N PHE A 42 22.79 -5.66 32.09
CA PHE A 42 22.88 -4.20 32.04
C PHE A 42 22.07 -3.60 30.90
N LEU A 43 21.69 -2.33 31.04
CA LEU A 43 21.24 -1.46 29.94
C LEU A 43 22.28 -0.36 29.77
N PHE A 44 22.88 -0.24 28.60
CA PHE A 44 23.82 0.84 28.27
C PHE A 44 23.22 1.75 27.20
N ARG A 45 23.19 3.05 27.48
CA ARG A 45 22.67 4.07 26.57
C ARG A 45 23.75 4.48 25.56
N GLY A 46 23.65 3.96 24.35
CA GLY A 46 24.67 4.16 23.30
C GLY A 46 24.34 5.27 22.31
N GLY A 47 23.27 6.04 22.54
CA GLY A 47 22.84 7.14 21.68
C GLY A 47 21.79 6.68 20.68
N LEU A 48 22.19 6.41 19.43
CA LEU A 48 21.26 5.90 18.41
C LEU A 48 21.00 4.39 18.50
N VAL A 49 21.83 3.66 19.26
CA VAL A 49 21.66 2.24 19.55
C VAL A 49 21.98 1.98 21.01
N ASP A 50 21.04 1.38 21.73
CA ASP A 50 21.23 0.96 23.12
C ASP A 50 21.61 -0.52 23.20
N ALA A 51 22.42 -0.89 24.19
CA ALA A 51 22.79 -2.28 24.47
C ALA A 51 22.05 -2.78 25.71
N TRP A 52 21.20 -3.80 25.51
CA TRP A 52 20.53 -4.52 26.58
C TRP A 52 21.13 -5.91 26.71
N PHE A 53 21.76 -6.20 27.84
CA PHE A 53 22.40 -7.47 28.11
C PHE A 53 21.75 -8.23 29.26
N ILE A 54 21.55 -9.54 29.10
CA ILE A 54 21.18 -10.48 30.15
C ILE A 54 21.96 -11.79 29.96
N ARG A 55 22.70 -12.21 30.99
CA ARG A 55 23.40 -13.50 31.06
C ARG A 55 22.44 -14.60 31.55
N ARG A 56 22.43 -15.73 30.85
CA ARG A 56 21.68 -16.96 31.21
C ARG A 56 22.46 -18.25 30.94
N SER A 57 23.40 -18.22 30.00
CA SER A 57 24.24 -19.37 29.62
C SER A 57 25.54 -18.91 28.93
N ASP A 58 26.37 -19.88 28.55
CA ASP A 58 27.62 -19.70 27.79
C ASP A 58 27.40 -19.43 26.28
N VAL A 59 26.15 -19.33 25.84
CA VAL A 59 25.76 -18.96 24.47
C VAL A 59 25.11 -17.59 24.47
N LEU A 60 25.67 -16.66 23.68
CA LEU A 60 25.16 -15.29 23.52
C LEU A 60 24.46 -15.11 22.17
N LEU A 61 23.21 -14.66 22.19
CA LEU A 61 22.52 -14.15 21.02
C LEU A 61 22.72 -12.62 20.95
N VAL A 62 23.38 -12.14 19.90
CA VAL A 62 23.49 -10.71 19.59
C VAL A 62 22.39 -10.37 18.59
N THR A 63 21.36 -9.64 19.01
CA THR A 63 20.15 -9.43 18.22
C THR A 63 20.01 -7.98 17.78
N PHE A 64 19.62 -7.77 16.53
CA PHE A 64 19.37 -6.45 15.97
C PHE A 64 17.89 -6.28 15.67
N ASP A 65 17.33 -5.13 16.03
CA ASP A 65 16.02 -4.72 15.58
C ASP A 65 15.90 -4.71 14.04
N ASN A 66 14.69 -4.97 13.59
CA ASN A 66 14.27 -4.77 12.21
C ASN A 66 13.34 -3.54 12.13
N LEU A 67 12.97 -3.11 10.91
CA LEU A 67 12.13 -1.92 10.71
C LEU A 67 10.81 -1.93 11.50
N GLY A 68 10.24 -3.11 11.76
CA GLY A 68 8.98 -3.26 12.49
C GLY A 68 9.15 -3.67 13.96
N SER A 69 10.37 -3.80 14.49
CA SER A 69 10.56 -3.97 15.95
C SER A 69 10.96 -2.69 16.66
N ILE A 70 11.45 -1.69 15.93
CA ILE A 70 11.77 -0.37 16.48
C ILE A 70 10.48 0.29 16.96
N GLY A 71 10.39 0.52 18.27
CA GLY A 71 9.21 1.09 18.91
C GLY A 71 8.04 0.11 19.06
N GLU A 72 8.28 -1.21 18.95
CA GLU A 72 7.25 -2.24 19.17
C GLU A 72 6.81 -2.29 20.65
N TYR A 73 7.72 -1.99 21.59
CA TYR A 73 7.47 -2.05 23.04
C TYR A 73 7.80 -0.74 23.76
N ASP A 74 7.10 -0.50 24.88
CA ASP A 74 7.35 0.58 25.83
C ASP A 74 7.37 0.06 27.28
N PRO A 75 8.50 0.20 28.02
CA PRO A 75 9.80 0.64 27.52
C PRO A 75 10.37 -0.29 26.43
N PRO A 76 11.30 0.18 25.57
CA PRO A 76 11.92 -0.66 24.55
C PRO A 76 12.57 -1.92 25.12
N GLN A 77 12.51 -3.03 24.38
CA GLN A 77 13.15 -4.30 24.75
C GLN A 77 13.73 -5.01 23.50
N PRO A 78 14.71 -5.93 23.66
CA PRO A 78 15.35 -6.58 22.53
C PRO A 78 14.44 -7.42 21.65
N TRP A 79 14.63 -7.30 20.33
CA TRP A 79 14.09 -8.27 19.39
C TRP A 79 14.57 -9.70 19.71
N LEU A 80 13.65 -10.66 19.73
CA LEU A 80 13.85 -12.06 20.15
C LEU A 80 14.10 -12.31 21.66
N GLN A 81 13.96 -11.32 22.55
CA GLN A 81 14.11 -11.50 24.01
C GLN A 81 13.33 -12.71 24.54
N GLY A 82 12.05 -12.84 24.18
CA GLY A 82 11.22 -13.97 24.61
C GLY A 82 11.67 -15.33 24.09
N ARG A 83 12.31 -15.38 22.91
CA ARG A 83 12.86 -16.64 22.36
C ARG A 83 14.18 -17.02 23.01
N ALA A 84 15.03 -16.03 23.30
CA ALA A 84 16.27 -16.23 24.04
C ALA A 84 15.95 -16.76 25.45
N ALA A 85 14.99 -16.12 26.15
CA ALA A 85 14.52 -16.59 27.45
C ALA A 85 13.96 -18.02 27.39
N LYS A 86 13.08 -18.32 26.42
CA LYS A 86 12.53 -19.66 26.22
C LYS A 86 13.61 -20.73 25.96
N GLY A 87 14.66 -20.38 25.22
CA GLY A 87 15.77 -21.28 24.89
C GLY A 87 16.86 -21.38 25.96
N GLY A 88 16.81 -20.56 27.01
CA GLY A 88 17.85 -20.46 28.04
C GLY A 88 19.14 -19.79 27.56
N PHE A 89 19.06 -18.90 26.57
CA PHE A 89 20.24 -18.23 25.99
C PHE A 89 20.47 -16.84 26.60
N SER A 90 21.75 -16.49 26.77
CA SER A 90 22.16 -15.11 27.03
C SER A 90 21.81 -14.25 25.82
N ILE A 91 21.53 -12.97 26.03
CA ILE A 91 21.16 -12.05 24.95
C ILE A 91 21.82 -10.69 25.15
N LEU A 92 22.34 -10.15 24.05
CA LEU A 92 22.75 -8.77 23.87
C LEU A 92 21.87 -8.18 22.76
N GLY A 93 20.83 -7.44 23.15
CA GLY A 93 19.99 -6.69 22.23
C GLY A 93 20.62 -5.37 21.87
N LEU A 94 20.87 -5.15 20.59
CA LEU A 94 21.22 -3.86 20.03
C LEU A 94 19.94 -3.20 19.53
N MET A 95 19.40 -2.31 20.36
CA MET A 95 18.09 -1.70 20.17
C MET A 95 18.24 -0.36 19.45
N ALA A 96 17.70 -0.26 18.25
CA ALA A 96 17.84 0.95 17.44
C ALA A 96 16.76 1.98 17.78
N SER A 97 17.14 3.25 17.89
CA SER A 97 16.17 4.35 18.08
C SER A 97 15.62 4.90 16.77
N ARG A 98 16.23 4.54 15.63
CA ARG A 98 15.81 4.98 14.29
C ARG A 98 15.98 3.89 13.21
N LYS A 99 15.18 4.00 12.16
CA LYS A 99 15.17 3.11 10.98
C LYS A 99 16.30 3.44 9.99
N ASP A 100 17.53 3.53 10.48
CA ASP A 100 18.69 3.98 9.71
C ASP A 100 19.59 2.88 9.18
N TRP A 101 19.11 1.63 9.26
CA TRP A 101 19.88 0.48 8.82
C TRP A 101 21.20 0.30 9.56
N TYR A 102 21.27 0.82 10.79
CA TYR A 102 22.50 0.84 11.58
C TYR A 102 23.65 1.51 10.84
N ARG A 103 23.37 2.48 9.95
CA ARG A 103 24.40 3.26 9.22
C ARG A 103 24.90 4.46 10.02
N ASN A 104 24.63 4.51 11.32
CA ASN A 104 25.20 5.49 12.25
C ASN A 104 26.58 5.05 12.77
N ALA A 105 27.36 6.00 13.29
CA ALA A 105 28.67 5.74 13.88
C ALA A 105 28.60 5.05 15.26
N ASP A 106 27.47 5.18 15.97
CA ASP A 106 27.30 4.62 17.31
C ASP A 106 27.31 3.08 17.30
N THR A 107 26.74 2.47 16.26
CA THR A 107 26.63 1.00 16.17
C THR A 107 28.00 0.29 16.18
N PRO A 108 28.92 0.56 15.23
CA PRO A 108 30.23 -0.07 15.25
C PRO A 108 31.05 0.31 16.49
N ARG A 109 30.93 1.56 16.97
CA ARG A 109 31.63 2.02 18.18
C ARG A 109 31.19 1.24 19.42
N LEU A 110 29.89 1.03 19.60
CA LEU A 110 29.32 0.28 20.72
C LEU A 110 29.76 -1.18 20.69
N ILE A 111 29.67 -1.85 19.54
CA ILE A 111 30.08 -3.26 19.42
C ILE A 111 31.59 -3.41 19.67
N ALA A 112 32.41 -2.50 19.14
CA ALA A 112 33.85 -2.48 19.40
C ALA A 112 34.16 -2.27 20.88
N ALA A 113 33.50 -1.30 21.53
CA ALA A 113 33.70 -1.04 22.96
C ALA A 113 33.30 -2.25 23.83
N LEU A 114 32.18 -2.92 23.52
CA LEU A 114 31.76 -4.15 24.20
C LEU A 114 32.76 -5.30 24.01
N ARG A 115 33.36 -5.41 22.83
CA ARG A 115 34.43 -6.36 22.55
C ARG A 115 35.68 -6.05 23.35
N ASP A 116 36.12 -4.80 23.33
CA ASP A 116 37.36 -4.36 23.97
C ASP A 116 37.25 -4.46 25.49
N ALA A 117 36.06 -4.26 26.04
CA ALA A 117 35.74 -4.52 27.44
C ALA A 117 35.54 -6.03 27.77
N GLY A 118 35.77 -6.93 26.82
CA GLY A 118 35.85 -8.37 27.04
C GLY A 118 34.51 -9.12 27.10
N LEU A 119 33.37 -8.47 26.81
CA LEU A 119 32.04 -9.10 26.95
C LEU A 119 31.95 -10.43 26.20
N PHE A 120 32.40 -10.45 24.94
CA PHE A 120 32.28 -11.63 24.07
C PHE A 120 33.19 -12.80 24.50
N GLN A 121 34.29 -12.53 25.23
CA GLN A 121 35.22 -13.57 25.70
C GLN A 121 34.58 -14.49 26.76
N GLY A 122 33.54 -14.00 27.45
CA GLY A 122 32.80 -14.77 28.45
C GLY A 122 31.75 -15.73 27.87
N PHE A 123 31.80 -16.03 26.57
CA PHE A 123 30.85 -16.91 25.89
C PHE A 123 31.56 -17.92 24.99
N ARG A 124 31.15 -19.18 25.09
CA ARG A 124 31.64 -20.26 24.22
C ARG A 124 31.19 -20.08 22.77
N ARG A 125 29.99 -19.50 22.57
CA ARG A 125 29.42 -19.26 21.23
C ARG A 125 28.66 -17.95 21.19
N VAL A 126 29.01 -17.11 20.23
CA VAL A 126 28.33 -15.83 19.96
C VAL A 126 27.61 -15.95 18.63
N VAL A 127 26.30 -15.70 18.63
CA VAL A 127 25.44 -15.80 17.44
C VAL A 127 24.78 -14.46 17.16
N PHE A 128 25.15 -13.83 16.06
CA PHE A 128 24.50 -12.63 15.54
C PHE A 128 23.21 -13.02 14.82
N VAL A 129 22.08 -12.43 15.21
CA VAL A 129 20.76 -12.80 14.66
C VAL A 129 20.02 -11.55 14.20
N GLY A 130 19.47 -11.60 12.99
CA GLY A 130 18.82 -10.45 12.38
C GLY A 130 17.84 -10.81 11.26
N ALA A 131 16.85 -9.96 11.02
CA ALA A 131 15.94 -10.08 9.86
C ALA A 131 15.92 -8.78 9.04
N SER A 132 15.95 -8.88 7.70
CA SER A 132 15.99 -7.74 6.77
C SER A 132 17.06 -6.73 7.17
N MET A 133 16.67 -5.52 7.61
CA MET A 133 17.56 -4.49 8.16
C MET A 133 18.46 -5.01 9.28
N GLY A 134 17.90 -5.74 10.25
CA GLY A 134 18.69 -6.35 11.32
C GLY A 134 19.56 -7.49 10.79
N GLY A 135 19.15 -8.17 9.72
CA GLY A 135 19.94 -9.20 9.05
C GLY A 135 21.17 -8.65 8.33
N PHE A 136 21.02 -7.48 7.69
CA PHE A 136 22.15 -6.69 7.18
C PHE A 136 23.13 -6.37 8.32
N ALA A 137 22.64 -5.82 9.44
CA ALA A 137 23.48 -5.45 10.58
C ALA A 137 24.19 -6.67 11.20
N ALA A 138 23.47 -7.78 11.40
CA ALA A 138 24.03 -9.02 11.92
C ALA A 138 25.20 -9.56 11.07
N LEU A 139 25.05 -9.52 9.74
CA LEU A 139 26.11 -9.93 8.82
C LEU A 139 27.26 -8.92 8.77
N ALA A 140 26.95 -7.63 8.62
CA ALA A 140 27.96 -6.57 8.47
C ALA A 140 28.85 -6.43 9.71
N TYR A 141 28.24 -6.40 10.90
CA TYR A 141 28.96 -6.18 12.16
C TYR A 141 29.52 -7.46 12.80
N SER A 142 29.24 -8.64 12.26
CA SER A 142 29.94 -9.87 12.67
C SER A 142 31.46 -9.78 12.50
N ALA A 143 31.94 -8.92 11.59
CA ALA A 143 33.36 -8.64 11.39
C ALA A 143 34.05 -8.01 12.63
N LEU A 144 33.30 -7.35 13.51
CA LEU A 144 33.84 -6.82 14.76
C LEU A 144 34.06 -7.90 15.81
N VAL A 145 33.41 -9.06 15.68
CA VAL A 145 33.58 -10.23 16.57
C VAL A 145 33.90 -11.46 15.71
N PRO A 146 35.14 -11.55 15.18
CA PRO A 146 35.55 -12.65 14.30
C PRO A 146 35.31 -14.02 14.95
N GLY A 147 34.93 -15.01 14.14
CA GLY A 147 34.59 -16.35 14.64
C GLY A 147 33.19 -16.49 15.24
N SER A 148 32.40 -15.41 15.25
CA SER A 148 30.97 -15.47 15.56
C SER A 148 30.19 -16.23 14.47
N VAL A 149 28.98 -16.65 14.83
CA VAL A 149 28.03 -17.32 13.92
C VAL A 149 26.93 -16.33 13.56
N VAL A 150 26.42 -16.37 12.34
CA VAL A 150 25.34 -15.48 11.92
C VAL A 150 24.10 -16.29 11.51
N LEU A 151 22.93 -15.91 12.01
CA LEU A 151 21.63 -16.37 11.55
C LEU A 151 20.85 -15.19 10.97
N ALA A 152 20.80 -15.10 9.65
CA ALA A 152 20.19 -13.97 8.95
C ALA A 152 18.94 -14.39 8.17
N PHE A 153 17.83 -13.67 8.38
CA PHE A 153 16.55 -13.90 7.69
C PHE A 153 16.30 -12.81 6.65
N SER A 154 16.20 -13.21 5.39
CA SER A 154 15.99 -12.34 4.22
C SER A 154 16.83 -11.04 4.28
N PRO A 155 18.14 -11.12 4.55
CA PRO A 155 18.95 -9.92 4.68
C PRO A 155 19.15 -9.25 3.32
N GLN A 156 19.19 -7.92 3.34
CA GLN A 156 19.85 -7.17 2.27
C GLN A 156 21.36 -7.28 2.48
N SER A 157 22.13 -7.43 1.40
CA SER A 157 23.59 -7.38 1.46
C SER A 157 24.12 -5.94 1.56
N SER A 158 23.40 -4.98 0.98
CA SER A 158 23.67 -3.54 1.00
C SER A 158 22.45 -2.82 0.44
N LEU A 159 22.36 -1.49 0.60
CA LEU A 159 21.47 -0.62 -0.19
C LEU A 159 22.23 0.36 -1.09
N ALA A 160 23.55 0.24 -1.21
CA ALA A 160 24.36 1.06 -2.08
C ALA A 160 24.04 0.77 -3.55
N PRO A 161 23.56 1.76 -4.35
CA PRO A 161 23.17 1.53 -5.74
C PRO A 161 24.30 0.95 -6.61
N ALA A 162 25.56 1.26 -6.29
CA ALA A 162 26.73 0.73 -6.98
C ALA A 162 26.92 -0.79 -6.75
N LEU A 163 26.53 -1.32 -5.59
CA LEU A 163 26.68 -2.73 -5.24
C LEU A 163 25.45 -3.56 -5.59
N VAL A 164 24.26 -2.95 -5.45
CA VAL A 164 22.97 -3.63 -5.55
C VAL A 164 21.98 -2.85 -6.44
N PRO A 165 22.29 -2.61 -7.73
CA PRO A 165 21.39 -1.87 -8.63
C PRO A 165 20.03 -2.55 -8.85
N PHE A 166 19.92 -3.82 -8.50
CA PHE A 166 18.69 -4.60 -8.51
C PHE A 166 17.75 -4.31 -7.32
N GLU A 167 18.26 -3.78 -6.20
CA GLU A 167 17.46 -3.52 -5.01
C GLU A 167 16.74 -2.17 -5.13
N LYS A 168 15.44 -2.24 -5.43
CA LYS A 168 14.57 -1.08 -5.65
C LYS A 168 13.47 -0.94 -4.60
N ARG A 169 13.40 -1.85 -3.62
CA ARG A 169 12.36 -1.88 -2.58
C ARG A 169 12.62 -0.88 -1.46
N TYR A 170 13.87 -0.45 -1.26
CA TYR A 170 14.26 0.45 -0.16
C TYR A 170 14.92 1.74 -0.65
N ARG A 171 14.36 2.36 -1.70
CA ARG A 171 14.94 3.57 -2.33
C ARG A 171 15.05 4.75 -1.38
N TYR A 172 14.08 4.90 -0.48
CA TYR A 172 14.13 5.94 0.54
C TYR A 172 15.36 5.80 1.44
N ALA A 173 15.57 4.62 2.03
CA ALA A 173 16.71 4.36 2.91
C ALA A 173 18.06 4.41 2.17
N SER A 174 18.09 3.97 0.91
CA SER A 174 19.27 4.07 0.03
C SER A 174 19.68 5.53 -0.25
N ARG A 175 18.72 6.46 -0.31
CA ARG A 175 18.96 7.89 -0.56
C ARG A 175 19.17 8.71 0.71
N LYS A 176 18.48 8.36 1.79
CA LYS A 176 18.46 9.12 3.04
C LYS A 176 19.73 8.93 3.87
N TRP A 177 20.26 7.71 3.89
CA TRP A 177 21.38 7.33 4.74
C TRP A 177 22.66 7.17 3.93
N ASP A 178 23.80 7.24 4.62
CA ASP A 178 25.09 7.14 3.97
C ASP A 178 25.43 5.68 3.58
N TRP A 179 25.42 5.45 2.26
CA TRP A 179 25.79 4.20 1.60
C TRP A 179 26.98 4.39 0.65
N GLN A 180 27.83 5.40 0.89
CA GLN A 180 29.02 5.68 0.09
C GLN A 180 30.31 5.64 0.91
N SER A 181 30.33 6.32 2.05
CA SER A 181 31.54 6.60 2.85
C SER A 181 31.81 5.75 4.10
N PRO A 182 30.84 5.10 4.79
CA PRO A 182 31.13 4.45 6.07
C PRO A 182 31.57 2.99 5.90
N ASP A 183 32.43 2.53 6.82
CA ASP A 183 32.75 1.12 7.02
C ASP A 183 31.47 0.26 7.16
N PHE A 184 31.61 -1.06 6.96
CA PHE A 184 30.52 -2.03 7.06
C PHE A 184 29.38 -1.83 6.03
N LEU A 185 29.71 -1.31 4.85
CA LEU A 185 28.78 -0.96 3.76
C LEU A 185 28.21 -2.18 3.01
N ASP A 186 28.94 -3.30 3.06
CA ASP A 186 28.62 -4.54 2.37
C ASP A 186 28.63 -5.72 3.34
N ALA A 187 27.44 -6.22 3.65
CA ALA A 187 27.26 -7.37 4.54
C ALA A 187 27.84 -8.66 3.93
N ALA A 188 28.01 -8.74 2.60
CA ALA A 188 28.72 -9.85 1.98
C ALA A 188 30.22 -9.88 2.34
N ALA A 189 30.83 -8.70 2.58
CA ALA A 189 32.19 -8.62 3.10
C ALA A 189 32.23 -9.03 4.58
N GLY A 190 31.31 -8.53 5.39
CA GLY A 190 31.19 -8.89 6.81
C GLY A 190 31.00 -10.40 7.03
N ALA A 191 30.15 -11.03 6.21
CA ALA A 191 29.86 -12.47 6.26
C ALA A 191 31.10 -13.37 6.14
N LYS A 192 32.19 -12.90 5.52
CA LYS A 192 33.44 -13.67 5.41
C LYS A 192 34.20 -13.81 6.72
N SER A 193 33.93 -12.93 7.70
CA SER A 193 34.59 -12.94 9.01
C SER A 193 33.89 -13.86 10.02
N ALA A 194 32.67 -14.30 9.72
CA ALA A 194 31.91 -15.22 10.53
C ALA A 194 32.43 -16.66 10.36
N ALA A 195 32.45 -17.44 11.44
CA ALA A 195 32.77 -18.86 11.39
C ALA A 195 31.72 -19.65 10.58
N GLU A 196 30.45 -19.31 10.76
CA GLU A 196 29.31 -19.94 10.08
C GLU A 196 28.22 -18.90 9.79
N VAL A 197 27.59 -18.98 8.63
CA VAL A 197 26.43 -18.14 8.27
C VAL A 197 25.27 -19.05 7.87
N HIS A 198 24.16 -18.97 8.60
CA HIS A 198 22.89 -19.58 8.26
C HIS A 198 21.99 -18.55 7.59
N LEU A 199 21.89 -18.62 6.27
CA LEU A 199 21.19 -17.64 5.46
C LEU A 199 19.81 -18.15 5.06
N VAL A 200 18.76 -17.64 5.71
CA VAL A 200 17.36 -18.03 5.46
C VAL A 200 16.73 -17.03 4.49
N TYR A 201 16.20 -17.49 3.36
CA TYR A 201 15.56 -16.61 2.37
C TYR A 201 14.61 -17.36 1.44
N ASP A 202 13.66 -16.66 0.84
CA ASP A 202 12.79 -17.20 -0.20
C ASP A 202 13.45 -17.03 -1.59
N PRO A 203 13.85 -18.12 -2.28
CA PRO A 203 14.45 -18.02 -3.61
C PRO A 203 13.48 -17.55 -4.71
N PHE A 204 12.18 -17.48 -4.43
CA PHE A 204 11.18 -16.98 -5.38
C PHE A 204 10.95 -15.47 -5.29
N VAL A 205 11.59 -14.79 -4.32
CA VAL A 205 11.70 -13.32 -4.31
C VAL A 205 12.98 -12.93 -5.04
N PRO A 206 12.92 -12.33 -6.24
CA PRO A 206 14.10 -12.08 -7.07
C PRO A 206 15.19 -11.26 -6.36
N GLU A 207 14.80 -10.26 -5.58
CA GLU A 207 15.70 -9.39 -4.84
C GLU A 207 16.39 -10.13 -3.68
N ASP A 208 15.65 -10.96 -2.93
CA ASP A 208 16.23 -11.76 -1.84
C ASP A 208 17.19 -12.83 -2.40
N ALA A 209 16.83 -13.45 -3.53
CA ALA A 209 17.71 -14.37 -4.23
C ALA A 209 18.98 -13.66 -4.75
N ALA A 210 18.87 -12.41 -5.20
CA ALA A 210 20.01 -11.62 -5.66
C ALA A 210 20.94 -11.20 -4.50
N HIS A 211 20.40 -10.79 -3.35
CA HIS A 211 21.20 -10.55 -2.15
C HIS A 211 21.84 -11.84 -1.63
N ALA A 212 21.11 -12.95 -1.62
CA ALA A 212 21.66 -14.24 -1.18
C ALA A 212 22.81 -14.70 -2.07
N ARG A 213 22.77 -14.46 -3.39
CA ARG A 213 23.91 -14.75 -4.27
C ARG A 213 25.16 -13.91 -3.97
N ARG A 214 24.99 -12.71 -3.41
CA ARG A 214 26.13 -11.89 -2.96
C ARG A 214 26.71 -12.43 -1.65
N ILE A 215 25.85 -12.92 -0.76
CA ILE A 215 26.23 -13.49 0.54
C ILE A 215 26.44 -15.00 0.35
N ASP A 216 27.57 -15.37 -0.24
CA ASP A 216 27.92 -16.78 -0.53
C ASP A 216 29.39 -17.04 -0.20
N GLY A 217 29.74 -18.30 0.08
CA GLY A 217 31.07 -18.70 0.52
C GLY A 217 31.08 -20.06 1.24
N PRO A 218 32.26 -20.65 1.50
CA PRO A 218 32.38 -21.97 2.13
C PRO A 218 31.80 -22.03 3.55
N ASN A 219 31.71 -20.88 4.24
CA ASN A 219 31.11 -20.75 5.55
C ASN A 219 29.59 -20.44 5.51
N VAL A 220 28.99 -20.29 4.33
CA VAL A 220 27.58 -19.93 4.14
C VAL A 220 26.72 -21.16 3.85
N ARG A 221 25.69 -21.37 4.68
CA ARG A 221 24.65 -22.38 4.48
C ARG A 221 23.33 -21.72 4.07
N HIS A 222 22.94 -21.92 2.82
CA HIS A 222 21.67 -21.44 2.28
C HIS A 222 20.48 -22.30 2.76
N LEU A 223 19.61 -21.72 3.57
CA LEU A 223 18.37 -22.31 4.06
C LEU A 223 17.16 -21.75 3.28
N ARG A 224 16.85 -22.37 2.15
CA ARG A 224 15.83 -21.88 1.20
C ARG A 224 14.41 -22.18 1.68
N VAL A 225 13.58 -21.14 1.82
CA VAL A 225 12.20 -21.21 2.32
C VAL A 225 11.19 -20.74 1.26
N GLY A 226 10.96 -21.60 0.27
CA GLY A 226 10.19 -21.26 -0.94
C GLY A 226 8.74 -20.83 -0.69
N HIS A 227 8.35 -19.75 -1.38
CA HIS A 227 7.02 -19.11 -1.39
C HIS A 227 6.59 -18.54 -0.03
N MET A 228 7.54 -18.16 0.83
CA MET A 228 7.31 -17.52 2.13
C MET A 228 7.55 -16.01 2.10
N GLY A 229 7.90 -15.46 0.92
CA GLY A 229 8.09 -14.04 0.67
C GLY A 229 9.24 -13.42 1.48
N HIS A 230 9.34 -12.09 1.43
CA HIS A 230 10.42 -11.37 2.11
C HIS A 230 10.37 -11.52 3.64
N ARG A 231 9.17 -11.45 4.23
CA ARG A 231 8.93 -11.63 5.67
C ARG A 231 8.91 -13.10 6.09
N ALA A 232 9.82 -13.90 5.54
CA ALA A 232 9.89 -15.34 5.72
C ALA A 232 9.88 -15.74 7.20
N ILE A 233 10.59 -15.01 8.07
CA ILE A 233 10.62 -15.28 9.52
C ILE A 233 9.22 -15.30 10.17
N ARG A 234 8.29 -14.42 9.74
CA ARG A 234 6.90 -14.41 10.27
C ARG A 234 6.16 -15.69 9.87
N GLN A 235 6.37 -16.19 8.66
CA GLN A 235 5.78 -17.44 8.20
C GLN A 235 6.45 -18.67 8.84
N ILE A 236 7.76 -18.65 9.07
CA ILE A 236 8.47 -19.73 9.80
C ILE A 236 8.02 -19.78 11.27
N LYS A 237 7.72 -18.62 11.87
CA LYS A 237 7.11 -18.56 13.21
C LYS A 237 5.78 -19.30 13.24
N SER A 238 4.90 -19.07 12.27
CA SER A 238 3.56 -19.67 12.23
C SER A 238 3.57 -21.16 11.86
N THR A 239 4.69 -21.73 11.39
CA THR A 239 4.84 -23.20 11.26
C THR A 239 5.33 -23.87 12.55
N GLY A 240 5.68 -23.09 13.59
CA GLY A 240 6.32 -23.60 14.80
C GLY A 240 7.81 -23.92 14.66
N ALA A 241 8.38 -23.83 13.45
CA ALA A 241 9.76 -24.23 13.19
C ALA A 241 10.82 -23.20 13.66
N LEU A 242 10.42 -21.95 13.91
CA LEU A 242 11.37 -20.87 14.20
C LEU A 242 12.19 -21.10 15.49
N GLN A 243 11.56 -21.61 16.55
CA GLN A 243 12.26 -21.82 17.82
C GLN A 243 13.36 -22.89 17.68
N ALA A 244 13.03 -24.03 17.09
CA ALA A 244 13.97 -25.13 16.87
C ALA A 244 15.15 -24.71 15.96
N LEU A 245 14.91 -23.85 14.97
CA LEU A 245 15.97 -23.30 14.13
C LEU A 245 16.94 -22.44 14.95
N ILE A 246 16.43 -21.51 15.76
CA ILE A 246 17.27 -20.64 16.59
C ILE A 246 18.07 -21.48 17.59
N GLU A 247 17.41 -22.42 18.28
CA GLU A 247 18.07 -23.31 19.25
C GLU A 247 19.15 -24.19 18.62
N GLY A 248 18.89 -24.75 17.44
CA GLY A 248 19.86 -25.56 16.71
C GLY A 248 21.12 -24.77 16.34
N VAL A 249 20.96 -23.54 15.82
CA VAL A 249 22.10 -22.67 15.48
C VAL A 249 22.85 -22.22 16.74
N ALA A 250 22.12 -21.82 17.79
CA ALA A 250 22.67 -21.38 19.07
C ALA A 250 23.50 -22.48 19.75
N ARG A 251 23.07 -23.73 19.67
CA ARG A 251 23.78 -24.89 20.26
C ARG A 251 24.88 -25.47 19.36
N GLY A 252 25.02 -25.00 18.12
CA GLY A 252 25.98 -25.54 17.14
C GLY A 252 25.55 -26.87 16.50
N THR A 253 24.26 -27.19 16.56
CA THR A 253 23.66 -28.40 15.98
C THR A 253 22.48 -28.04 15.06
N PRO A 254 22.68 -27.22 14.02
CA PRO A 254 21.60 -26.85 13.11
C PRO A 254 21.09 -28.08 12.35
N ASP A 255 19.77 -28.31 12.35
CA ASP A 255 19.13 -29.41 11.61
C ASP A 255 18.25 -28.85 10.45
N PRO A 256 18.80 -28.72 9.23
CA PRO A 256 18.05 -28.31 8.05
C PRO A 256 16.90 -29.26 7.70
N LEU A 257 16.99 -30.56 8.07
CA LEU A 257 15.94 -31.53 7.81
C LEU A 257 14.77 -31.37 8.80
N ALA A 258 15.04 -31.08 10.07
CA ALA A 258 14.00 -30.65 11.01
C ALA A 258 13.32 -29.36 10.54
N LEU A 259 14.09 -28.38 10.07
CA LEU A 259 13.52 -27.17 9.48
C LEU A 259 12.61 -27.53 8.29
N ALA A 260 13.09 -28.32 7.32
CA ALA A 260 12.30 -28.73 6.17
C ALA A 260 11.02 -29.50 6.54
N ARG A 261 11.08 -30.36 7.58
CA ARG A 261 9.92 -31.07 8.13
C ARG A 261 8.91 -30.11 8.74
N GLY A 262 9.36 -29.22 9.65
CA GLY A 262 8.49 -28.23 10.28
C GLY A 262 7.85 -27.28 9.27
N LEU A 263 8.59 -26.90 8.23
CA LEU A 263 8.07 -26.08 7.15
C LEU A 263 6.95 -26.74 6.34
N ARG A 264 6.72 -28.06 6.41
CA ARG A 264 5.56 -28.68 5.74
C ARG A 264 4.23 -28.14 6.25
N ALA A 265 4.17 -27.65 7.50
CA ALA A 265 2.97 -27.03 8.07
C ALA A 265 2.49 -25.79 7.28
N ARG A 266 3.37 -25.14 6.50
CA ARG A 266 2.99 -24.01 5.63
C ARG A 266 1.95 -24.38 4.57
N ARG A 267 1.79 -25.67 4.25
CA ARG A 267 0.75 -26.17 3.34
C ARG A 267 -0.67 -25.82 3.81
N GLN A 268 -0.85 -25.59 5.12
CA GLN A 268 -2.12 -25.15 5.69
C GLN A 268 -2.27 -23.63 5.75
N GLN A 269 -1.26 -22.86 5.34
CA GLN A 269 -1.29 -21.40 5.39
C GLN A 269 -1.85 -20.84 4.07
N PRO A 270 -2.99 -20.11 4.08
CA PRO A 270 -3.59 -19.60 2.85
C PRO A 270 -2.68 -18.67 2.03
N ALA A 271 -1.83 -17.88 2.72
CA ALA A 271 -0.86 -17.01 2.07
C ALA A 271 0.16 -17.80 1.22
N TRP A 272 0.67 -18.90 1.77
CA TRP A 272 1.61 -19.78 1.07
C TRP A 272 0.94 -20.53 -0.09
N GLN A 273 -0.28 -21.05 0.12
CA GLN A 273 -1.05 -21.73 -0.93
C GLN A 273 -1.27 -20.83 -2.15
N LYS A 274 -1.65 -19.57 -1.92
CA LYS A 274 -1.83 -18.56 -2.98
C LYS A 274 -0.53 -18.28 -3.73
N ALA A 275 0.56 -18.05 -3.00
CA ALA A 275 1.87 -17.79 -3.59
C ALA A 275 2.38 -18.97 -4.43
N LEU A 276 2.19 -20.21 -3.96
CA LEU A 276 2.56 -21.42 -4.70
C LEU A 276 1.80 -21.54 -6.03
N LEU A 277 0.46 -21.41 -5.99
CA LEU A 277 -0.38 -21.54 -7.19
C LEU A 277 -0.06 -20.44 -8.20
N ALA A 278 0.07 -19.20 -7.74
CA ALA A 278 0.43 -18.07 -8.59
C ALA A 278 1.77 -18.29 -9.30
N GLU A 279 2.78 -18.80 -8.59
CA GLU A 279 4.09 -19.07 -9.19
C GLU A 279 4.05 -20.22 -10.20
N ALA A 280 3.29 -21.29 -9.93
CA ALA A 280 3.10 -22.38 -10.87
C ALA A 280 2.43 -21.90 -12.16
N GLU A 281 1.42 -21.03 -12.06
CA GLU A 281 0.75 -20.42 -13.20
C GLU A 281 1.66 -19.49 -13.99
N ARG A 282 2.41 -18.63 -13.30
CA ARG A 282 3.37 -17.70 -13.93
C ARG A 282 4.42 -18.43 -14.75
N ARG A 283 4.81 -19.65 -14.34
CA ARG A 283 5.74 -20.51 -15.09
C ARG A 283 5.07 -21.40 -16.15
N GLY A 284 3.76 -21.27 -16.36
CA GLY A 284 3.02 -22.06 -17.35
C GLY A 284 2.70 -23.50 -16.91
N HIS A 285 2.92 -23.86 -15.65
CA HIS A 285 2.66 -25.20 -15.13
C HIS A 285 1.18 -25.39 -14.74
N LEU A 286 0.25 -25.09 -15.65
CA LEU A 286 -1.20 -25.10 -15.39
C LEU A 286 -1.72 -26.45 -14.89
N ARG A 287 -1.19 -27.57 -15.43
CA ARG A 287 -1.52 -28.93 -14.97
C ARG A 287 -1.16 -29.15 -13.50
N LEU A 288 0.04 -28.70 -13.10
CA LEU A 288 0.52 -28.81 -11.73
C LEU A 288 -0.28 -27.91 -10.79
N ALA A 289 -0.55 -26.67 -11.20
CA ALA A 289 -1.39 -25.74 -10.46
C ALA A 289 -2.81 -26.31 -10.25
N LEU A 290 -3.40 -26.91 -11.30
CA LEU A 290 -4.73 -27.54 -11.21
C LEU A 290 -4.73 -28.72 -10.24
N ALA A 291 -3.73 -29.60 -10.32
CA ALA A 291 -3.59 -30.73 -9.40
C ALA A 291 -3.45 -30.26 -7.94
N ALA A 292 -2.61 -29.25 -7.70
CA ALA A 292 -2.43 -28.65 -6.38
C ALA A 292 -3.72 -27.98 -5.88
N ALA A 293 -4.41 -27.19 -6.70
CA ALA A 293 -5.68 -26.54 -6.34
C ALA A 293 -6.77 -27.56 -6.01
N ARG A 294 -6.87 -28.66 -6.76
CA ARG A 294 -7.78 -29.78 -6.46
C ARG A 294 -7.43 -30.43 -5.12
N GLN A 295 -6.15 -30.66 -4.85
CA GLN A 295 -5.74 -31.24 -3.58
C GLN A 295 -6.06 -30.32 -2.40
N LEU A 296 -5.81 -29.02 -2.54
CA LEU A 296 -6.15 -28.02 -1.52
C LEU A 296 -7.66 -27.96 -1.26
N ALA A 297 -8.48 -28.00 -2.31
CA ALA A 297 -9.94 -28.02 -2.19
C ALA A 297 -10.47 -29.31 -1.56
N ARG A 298 -9.74 -30.42 -1.66
CA ARG A 298 -10.09 -31.68 -0.96
C ARG A 298 -9.69 -31.64 0.51
N SER A 299 -8.53 -31.06 0.83
CA SER A 299 -8.05 -30.96 2.22
C SER A 299 -8.79 -29.92 3.04
N ASP A 300 -9.36 -28.90 2.39
CA ASP A 300 -10.17 -27.85 3.00
C ASP A 300 -11.38 -27.56 2.07
N PRO A 301 -12.50 -28.28 2.24
CA PRO A 301 -13.70 -28.13 1.41
C PRO A 301 -14.31 -26.72 1.47
N ASP A 302 -14.13 -26.02 2.59
CA ASP A 302 -14.68 -24.68 2.82
C ASP A 302 -13.84 -23.58 2.13
N SER A 303 -12.61 -23.91 1.71
CA SER A 303 -11.73 -23.01 0.95
C SER A 303 -12.34 -22.62 -0.40
N ARG A 304 -13.08 -21.50 -0.41
CA ARG A 304 -13.61 -20.86 -1.62
C ARG A 304 -12.49 -20.57 -2.63
N PHE A 305 -11.33 -20.16 -2.14
CA PHE A 305 -10.14 -19.92 -2.96
C PHE A 305 -9.70 -21.16 -3.73
N ALA A 306 -9.51 -22.30 -3.04
CA ALA A 306 -9.01 -23.52 -3.67
C ALA A 306 -10.00 -24.06 -4.71
N ARG A 307 -11.30 -24.05 -4.39
CA ARG A 307 -12.36 -24.47 -5.32
C ARG A 307 -12.40 -23.59 -6.57
N ARG A 308 -12.34 -22.27 -6.41
CA ARG A 308 -12.30 -21.32 -7.54
C ARG A 308 -11.05 -21.48 -8.39
N ALA A 309 -9.88 -21.62 -7.77
CA ALA A 309 -8.62 -21.86 -8.46
C ALA A 309 -8.68 -23.14 -9.31
N ALA A 310 -9.21 -24.24 -8.77
CA ALA A 310 -9.35 -25.49 -9.51
C ALA A 310 -10.32 -25.37 -10.71
N ARG A 311 -11.44 -24.67 -10.56
CA ARG A 311 -12.38 -24.42 -11.68
C ARG A 311 -11.73 -23.57 -12.77
N ARG A 312 -11.14 -22.44 -12.39
CA ARG A 312 -10.46 -21.51 -13.32
C ARG A 312 -9.33 -22.19 -14.09
N LEU A 313 -8.49 -22.97 -13.40
CA LEU A 313 -7.38 -23.68 -14.03
C LEU A 313 -7.85 -24.82 -14.94
N LYS A 314 -8.96 -25.50 -14.59
CA LYS A 314 -9.58 -26.49 -15.48
C LYS A 314 -10.10 -25.83 -16.75
N ALA A 315 -10.78 -24.69 -16.64
CA ALA A 315 -11.28 -23.93 -17.78
C ALA A 315 -10.14 -23.40 -18.67
N ALA A 316 -9.11 -22.79 -18.07
CA ALA A 316 -7.94 -22.30 -18.79
C ALA A 316 -7.19 -23.39 -19.58
N MET A 317 -7.26 -24.66 -19.14
CA MET A 317 -6.65 -25.80 -19.83
C MET A 317 -7.55 -26.46 -20.86
N ALA A 318 -8.88 -26.36 -20.74
CA ALA A 318 -9.81 -26.97 -21.67
C ALA A 318 -9.87 -26.19 -23.00
N GLY A 319 -9.44 -24.92 -23.00
CA GLY A 319 -9.84 -23.97 -24.03
C GLY A 319 -11.34 -23.69 -23.91
N PRO A 320 -11.81 -22.48 -24.24
CA PRO A 320 -13.24 -22.25 -24.37
C PRO A 320 -13.76 -22.99 -25.61
N PRO A 321 -14.99 -23.54 -25.57
CA PRO A 321 -15.64 -24.02 -26.77
C PRO A 321 -15.82 -22.83 -27.73
N PRO A 322 -15.53 -22.98 -29.03
CA PRO A 322 -15.86 -21.94 -30.00
C PRO A 322 -17.38 -21.80 -30.09
N MET A 323 -17.90 -20.60 -29.79
CA MET A 323 -19.23 -20.20 -30.25
C MET A 323 -19.11 -19.47 -31.59
N PRO A 324 -20.11 -19.60 -32.48
CA PRO A 324 -20.12 -18.85 -33.73
C PRO A 324 -20.09 -17.35 -33.44
N ALA A 325 -19.52 -16.57 -34.37
CA ALA A 325 -19.56 -15.12 -34.33
C ALA A 325 -21.03 -14.67 -34.15
N ALA A 326 -21.33 -14.05 -33.02
CA ALA A 326 -22.61 -13.39 -32.82
C ALA A 326 -22.54 -12.01 -33.49
N ASP A 327 -23.65 -11.55 -34.07
CA ASP A 327 -23.74 -10.21 -34.65
C ASP A 327 -23.49 -9.16 -33.57
N ASP A 328 -22.78 -8.08 -33.93
CA ASP A 328 -22.58 -6.92 -33.06
C ASP A 328 -23.94 -6.30 -32.74
N GLU A 329 -24.22 -6.08 -31.46
CA GLU A 329 -25.50 -5.55 -30.99
C GLU A 329 -25.29 -4.33 -30.08
N THR A 330 -26.27 -3.43 -30.04
CA THR A 330 -26.30 -2.29 -29.11
C THR A 330 -27.54 -2.41 -28.23
N LEU A 331 -27.32 -2.43 -26.92
CA LEU A 331 -28.39 -2.47 -25.92
C LEU A 331 -28.59 -1.09 -25.31
N PHE A 332 -29.85 -0.73 -25.09
CA PHE A 332 -30.25 0.50 -24.40
C PHE A 332 -30.95 0.18 -23.08
N ILE A 333 -30.45 0.75 -21.98
CA ILE A 333 -31.10 0.69 -20.67
C ILE A 333 -32.05 1.88 -20.56
N THR A 334 -33.35 1.59 -20.60
CA THR A 334 -34.41 2.61 -20.70
C THR A 334 -34.99 3.06 -19.35
N GLU A 335 -34.70 2.34 -18.26
CA GLU A 335 -35.26 2.63 -16.95
C GLU A 335 -34.17 2.76 -15.87
N PRO A 336 -34.12 3.89 -15.13
CA PRO A 336 -34.88 5.14 -15.32
C PRO A 336 -34.50 5.88 -16.62
N PRO A 337 -35.32 6.86 -17.08
CA PRO A 337 -35.01 7.65 -18.28
C PRO A 337 -33.60 8.25 -18.23
N PRO A 338 -32.84 8.21 -19.33
CA PRO A 338 -31.47 8.68 -19.33
C PRO A 338 -31.40 10.20 -19.11
N LEU A 339 -30.54 10.61 -18.19
CA LEU A 339 -30.19 12.02 -17.98
C LEU A 339 -29.11 12.40 -18.98
N ARG A 340 -29.25 13.54 -19.67
CA ARG A 340 -28.14 14.07 -20.49
C ARG A 340 -26.90 14.29 -19.59
N PRO A 341 -25.68 13.96 -20.06
CA PRO A 341 -25.30 13.54 -21.42
C PRO A 341 -25.32 12.01 -21.64
N PHE A 342 -25.89 11.24 -20.72
CA PHE A 342 -25.94 9.78 -20.79
C PHE A 342 -27.08 9.31 -21.69
N ARG A 343 -26.86 8.20 -22.39
CA ARG A 343 -27.86 7.51 -23.21
C ARG A 343 -28.29 6.17 -22.61
N GLY A 344 -27.48 5.61 -21.71
CA GLY A 344 -27.73 4.29 -21.11
C GLY A 344 -27.39 3.15 -22.07
N GLU A 345 -26.44 3.35 -22.98
CA GLU A 345 -26.13 2.41 -24.05
C GLU A 345 -24.90 1.53 -23.73
N MET A 346 -24.89 0.29 -24.22
CA MET A 346 -23.70 -0.55 -24.26
C MET A 346 -23.63 -1.31 -25.59
N ALA A 347 -22.44 -1.36 -26.18
CA ALA A 347 -22.19 -2.18 -27.36
C ALA A 347 -21.69 -3.55 -26.93
N ILE A 348 -22.05 -4.57 -27.69
CA ILE A 348 -21.55 -5.92 -27.52
C ILE A 348 -20.95 -6.32 -28.86
N LEU A 349 -19.64 -6.49 -28.88
CA LEU A 349 -18.85 -6.63 -30.09
C LEU A 349 -18.18 -8.00 -30.13
N SER A 350 -18.26 -8.67 -31.27
CA SER A 350 -17.53 -9.91 -31.54
C SER A 350 -16.17 -9.59 -32.15
N GLN A 351 -15.12 -10.30 -31.72
CA GLN A 351 -13.75 -10.15 -32.24
C GLN A 351 -13.17 -8.72 -32.16
N ALA A 352 -13.63 -7.92 -31.19
CA ALA A 352 -13.19 -6.54 -31.01
C ALA A 352 -11.71 -6.45 -30.60
N LEU A 353 -11.04 -5.38 -31.04
CA LEU A 353 -9.67 -5.08 -30.70
C LEU A 353 -9.60 -4.08 -29.54
N VAL A 354 -9.13 -4.52 -28.38
CA VAL A 354 -8.82 -3.65 -27.24
C VAL A 354 -7.38 -3.16 -27.37
N ILE A 355 -7.24 -1.85 -27.52
CA ILE A 355 -5.98 -1.18 -27.80
C ILE A 355 -5.51 -0.39 -26.57
N PRO A 356 -4.41 -0.81 -25.91
CA PRO A 356 -3.81 -0.05 -24.82
C PRO A 356 -3.03 1.16 -25.33
N GLU A 357 -2.65 2.04 -24.40
CA GLU A 357 -1.75 3.15 -24.69
C GLU A 357 -0.36 2.64 -25.11
N ARG A 358 0.20 3.23 -26.18
CA ARG A 358 1.50 2.89 -26.76
C ARG A 358 2.39 4.12 -26.88
N LYS A 359 3.71 3.91 -26.86
CA LYS A 359 4.70 4.98 -27.06
C LYS A 359 4.81 5.45 -28.51
N THR A 360 4.44 4.61 -29.47
CA THR A 360 4.67 4.82 -30.90
C THR A 360 3.52 5.50 -31.63
N ASP A 361 2.38 5.69 -30.98
CA ASP A 361 1.21 6.37 -31.54
C ASP A 361 1.19 7.85 -31.18
N ARG A 362 0.16 8.54 -31.71
CA ARG A 362 -0.31 9.79 -31.11
C ARG A 362 -0.40 9.60 -29.59
N PRO A 363 0.29 10.43 -28.78
CA PRO A 363 0.36 10.25 -27.34
C PRO A 363 -1.02 10.01 -26.71
N LEU A 364 -1.11 8.97 -25.88
CA LEU A 364 -2.31 8.56 -25.16
C LEU A 364 -3.43 7.92 -26.03
N ALA A 365 -3.24 7.69 -27.33
CA ALA A 365 -4.27 7.05 -28.16
C ALA A 365 -4.56 5.61 -27.68
N CYS A 366 -5.82 5.31 -27.40
CA CYS A 366 -6.26 4.01 -26.85
C CYS A 366 -7.79 3.88 -26.89
N GLY A 367 -8.31 2.65 -26.77
CA GLY A 367 -9.74 2.37 -26.80
C GLY A 367 -10.07 1.03 -27.43
N VAL A 368 -11.25 0.93 -28.07
CA VAL A 368 -11.73 -0.30 -28.71
C VAL A 368 -12.04 -0.05 -30.18
N LEU A 369 -11.58 -0.95 -31.05
CA LEU A 369 -12.05 -1.05 -32.44
C LEU A 369 -12.94 -2.30 -32.57
N ASP A 370 -13.97 -2.23 -33.41
CA ASP A 370 -14.76 -3.41 -33.78
C ASP A 370 -13.97 -4.34 -34.74
N ALA A 371 -14.59 -5.45 -35.16
CA ALA A 371 -13.96 -6.43 -36.05
C ALA A 371 -13.62 -5.86 -37.45
N SER A 372 -14.29 -4.79 -37.88
CA SER A 372 -14.00 -4.09 -39.13
C SER A 372 -12.83 -3.09 -39.00
N GLY A 373 -12.40 -2.81 -37.77
CA GLY A 373 -11.38 -1.83 -37.45
C GLY A 373 -11.95 -0.41 -37.23
N ALA A 374 -13.27 -0.25 -37.19
CA ALA A 374 -13.88 1.04 -36.87
C ALA A 374 -13.90 1.28 -35.35
N TRP A 375 -13.75 2.54 -34.93
CA TRP A 375 -13.67 2.87 -33.51
C TRP A 375 -15.04 2.80 -32.83
N CYS A 376 -15.12 2.06 -31.73
CA CYS A 376 -16.29 2.03 -30.87
C CYS A 376 -16.35 3.30 -30.00
N PRO A 377 -17.31 4.23 -30.21
CA PRO A 377 -17.34 5.50 -29.48
C PRO A 377 -17.54 5.35 -27.97
N LEU A 378 -18.17 4.26 -27.53
CA LEU A 378 -18.40 3.95 -26.11
C LEU A 378 -17.12 3.67 -25.34
N SER A 379 -16.04 3.31 -26.05
CA SER A 379 -14.73 3.11 -25.44
C SER A 379 -14.03 4.41 -25.03
N LYS A 380 -14.55 5.58 -25.44
CA LYS A 380 -13.96 6.90 -25.18
C LYS A 380 -13.75 7.15 -23.69
N GLY A 381 -12.55 7.58 -23.33
CA GLY A 381 -12.22 8.08 -21.99
C GLY A 381 -11.83 9.55 -22.00
N TRP A 382 -11.66 10.12 -20.81
CA TRP A 382 -11.22 11.50 -20.62
C TRP A 382 -9.94 11.58 -19.81
N ILE A 383 -9.04 12.48 -20.23
CA ILE A 383 -7.80 12.80 -19.51
C ILE A 383 -8.08 13.89 -18.47
N ARG A 384 -8.91 14.87 -18.86
CA ARG A 384 -9.42 15.99 -18.06
C ARG A 384 -10.72 16.49 -18.66
N ALA A 385 -11.43 17.38 -17.95
CA ALA A 385 -12.77 17.84 -18.31
C ALA A 385 -12.96 18.23 -19.79
N ARG A 386 -11.98 18.88 -20.41
CA ARG A 386 -12.05 19.33 -21.82
C ARG A 386 -11.12 18.57 -22.78
N LYS A 387 -10.52 17.44 -22.36
CA LYS A 387 -9.57 16.67 -23.20
C LYS A 387 -9.86 15.17 -23.09
N SER A 388 -10.34 14.58 -24.17
CA SER A 388 -10.49 13.12 -24.27
C SER A 388 -9.21 12.44 -24.72
N TYR A 389 -9.11 11.14 -24.47
CA TYR A 389 -8.11 10.32 -25.13
C TYR A 389 -8.33 10.36 -26.66
N PRO A 390 -7.27 10.41 -27.47
CA PRO A 390 -7.38 10.28 -28.91
C PRO A 390 -7.90 8.89 -29.31
N GLN A 391 -8.61 8.82 -30.43
CA GLN A 391 -9.03 7.56 -31.04
C GLN A 391 -7.81 6.68 -31.37
N PRO A 392 -7.87 5.36 -31.09
CA PRO A 392 -6.80 4.43 -31.45
C PRO A 392 -6.84 4.07 -32.94
N ALA A 393 -5.71 3.61 -33.47
CA ALA A 393 -5.62 2.92 -34.75
C ALA A 393 -4.85 1.61 -34.57
N LEU A 394 -5.09 0.62 -35.44
CA LEU A 394 -4.30 -0.62 -35.45
C LEU A 394 -3.03 -0.40 -36.27
N GLY A 395 -1.87 -0.65 -35.68
CA GLY A 395 -0.60 -0.55 -36.40
C GLY A 395 -0.35 -1.76 -37.31
N PRO A 396 0.33 -1.60 -38.46
CA PRO A 396 0.45 -2.63 -39.50
C PRO A 396 1.24 -3.88 -39.11
N ARG A 397 1.95 -3.88 -37.98
CA ARG A 397 2.76 -5.01 -37.47
C ARG A 397 2.50 -5.31 -36.00
N GLU A 398 1.38 -4.85 -35.47
CA GLU A 398 1.09 -5.04 -34.05
C GLU A 398 0.81 -6.50 -33.74
N LYS A 399 1.46 -6.99 -32.68
CA LYS A 399 1.18 -8.32 -32.16
C LYS A 399 -0.19 -8.30 -31.49
N ILE A 400 -1.14 -8.98 -32.12
CA ILE A 400 -2.46 -9.24 -31.57
C ILE A 400 -2.38 -10.49 -30.70
N VAL A 401 -2.94 -10.41 -29.49
CA VAL A 401 -3.08 -11.56 -28.58
C VAL A 401 -4.56 -11.89 -28.47
N ASP A 402 -4.91 -13.13 -28.79
CA ASP A 402 -6.29 -13.59 -28.68
C ASP A 402 -6.66 -13.81 -27.20
N LEU A 403 -7.78 -13.21 -26.80
CA LEU A 403 -8.38 -13.38 -25.50
C LEU A 403 -9.79 -13.95 -25.69
N PRO A 404 -9.97 -15.26 -25.44
CA PRO A 404 -11.25 -15.88 -25.67
C PRO A 404 -12.20 -15.73 -24.47
N GLY A 405 -13.50 -15.92 -24.70
CA GLY A 405 -14.56 -15.70 -23.74
C GLY A 405 -15.23 -14.33 -23.83
N THR A 406 -16.11 -14.05 -22.86
CA THR A 406 -16.87 -12.80 -22.77
C THR A 406 -16.26 -11.86 -21.73
N HIS A 407 -16.00 -10.61 -22.11
CA HIS A 407 -15.29 -9.67 -21.25
C HIS A 407 -15.95 -8.29 -21.21
N LEU A 408 -15.83 -7.62 -20.06
CA LEU A 408 -16.32 -6.25 -19.87
C LEU A 408 -15.19 -5.24 -20.03
N TYR A 409 -15.31 -4.30 -20.96
CA TYR A 409 -14.41 -3.15 -21.05
C TYR A 409 -14.76 -2.10 -20.00
N ALA A 410 -13.83 -1.79 -19.10
CA ALA A 410 -14.03 -0.83 -18.02
C ALA A 410 -13.28 0.51 -18.20
N GLY A 411 -12.53 0.68 -19.29
CA GLY A 411 -11.76 1.90 -19.55
C GLY A 411 -10.39 1.89 -18.86
N HIS A 412 -9.91 3.05 -18.40
CA HIS A 412 -8.61 3.15 -17.74
C HIS A 412 -8.71 2.79 -16.26
N PHE A 413 -7.73 2.01 -15.78
CA PHE A 413 -7.57 1.85 -14.33
C PHE A 413 -6.75 3.01 -13.77
N ARG A 414 -7.28 3.66 -12.73
CA ARG A 414 -6.59 4.72 -11.99
C ARG A 414 -6.33 4.22 -10.57
N GLY A 415 -5.07 4.18 -10.15
CA GLY A 415 -4.71 3.64 -8.83
C GLY A 415 -5.02 4.58 -7.66
N HIS A 416 -5.14 5.88 -7.91
CA HIS A 416 -5.46 6.84 -6.85
C HIS A 416 -6.92 6.72 -6.43
N PHE A 417 -7.22 6.57 -5.14
CA PHE A 417 -8.56 6.20 -4.65
C PHE A 417 -9.70 7.07 -5.20
N GLY A 418 -9.55 8.41 -5.17
CA GLY A 418 -10.58 9.30 -5.74
C GLY A 418 -10.80 9.07 -7.24
N HIS A 419 -9.72 8.91 -8.01
CA HIS A 419 -9.81 8.65 -9.46
C HIS A 419 -10.32 7.24 -9.75
N PHE A 420 -9.99 6.26 -8.92
CA PHE A 420 -10.55 4.93 -8.99
C PHE A 420 -12.08 4.97 -8.85
N LEU A 421 -12.57 5.66 -7.82
CA LEU A 421 -13.98 5.73 -7.50
C LEU A 421 -14.80 6.52 -8.53
N VAL A 422 -14.20 7.56 -9.15
CA VAL A 422 -14.93 8.40 -10.10
C VAL A 422 -14.70 8.07 -11.58
N GLU A 423 -13.62 7.34 -11.91
CA GLU A 423 -13.27 7.03 -13.31
C GLU A 423 -13.18 5.53 -13.58
N ALA A 424 -12.60 4.73 -12.68
CA ALA A 424 -12.37 3.30 -12.94
C ALA A 424 -13.63 2.45 -12.70
N THR A 425 -14.52 2.85 -11.79
CA THR A 425 -15.79 2.13 -11.54
C THR A 425 -16.90 2.52 -12.54
N ALA A 426 -16.68 3.57 -13.34
CA ALA A 426 -17.70 4.27 -14.11
C ALA A 426 -18.46 3.44 -15.17
N ARG A 427 -17.97 2.24 -15.50
CA ARG A 427 -18.60 1.31 -16.45
C ARG A 427 -19.10 0.01 -15.82
N LEU A 428 -18.86 -0.18 -14.52
CA LEU A 428 -19.24 -1.42 -13.82
C LEU A 428 -20.75 -1.60 -13.70
N TRP A 429 -21.52 -0.53 -13.89
CA TRP A 429 -22.98 -0.55 -13.90
C TRP A 429 -23.57 -1.58 -14.84
N ALA A 430 -22.89 -1.86 -15.96
CA ALA A 430 -23.35 -2.84 -16.93
C ALA A 430 -23.51 -4.24 -16.33
N LEU A 431 -22.76 -4.61 -15.30
CA LEU A 431 -22.83 -5.93 -14.66
C LEU A 431 -24.23 -6.28 -14.14
N ASP A 432 -25.05 -5.29 -13.80
CA ASP A 432 -26.42 -5.51 -13.34
C ASP A 432 -27.43 -5.78 -14.47
N HIS A 433 -27.00 -5.58 -15.72
CA HIS A 433 -27.86 -5.65 -16.91
C HIS A 433 -27.44 -6.77 -17.88
N LEU A 434 -26.53 -7.65 -17.45
CA LEU A 434 -26.10 -8.80 -18.23
C LEU A 434 -26.83 -10.05 -17.76
N ASP A 435 -27.36 -10.84 -18.69
CA ASP A 435 -28.00 -12.13 -18.38
C ASP A 435 -27.02 -13.12 -17.74
N GLN A 436 -25.74 -13.02 -18.10
CA GLN A 436 -24.66 -13.86 -17.59
C GLN A 436 -23.44 -13.02 -17.21
N PRO A 437 -22.73 -13.36 -16.11
CA PRO A 437 -21.53 -12.64 -15.73
C PRO A 437 -20.41 -12.85 -16.76
N PRO A 438 -19.64 -11.81 -17.12
CA PRO A 438 -18.51 -11.95 -18.02
C PRO A 438 -17.36 -12.70 -17.33
N ASP A 439 -16.49 -13.32 -18.13
CA ASP A 439 -15.32 -14.08 -17.66
C ASP A 439 -14.27 -13.20 -16.99
N SER A 440 -14.17 -11.92 -17.38
CA SER A 440 -13.32 -10.93 -16.70
C SER A 440 -13.68 -9.48 -17.02
N ILE A 441 -13.20 -8.57 -16.18
CA ILE A 441 -13.25 -7.11 -16.39
C ILE A 441 -11.88 -6.64 -16.87
N LEU A 442 -11.85 -5.94 -18.01
CA LEU A 442 -10.66 -5.47 -18.68
C LEU A 442 -10.47 -3.97 -18.49
N TYR A 443 -9.29 -3.59 -18.02
CA TYR A 443 -8.84 -2.22 -17.93
C TYR A 443 -7.60 -1.92 -18.78
N LEU A 444 -7.58 -0.73 -19.37
CA LEU A 444 -6.41 -0.17 -20.03
C LEU A 444 -5.40 0.34 -18.99
N PRO A 445 -4.09 0.08 -19.19
CA PRO A 445 -3.07 0.56 -18.29
C PRO A 445 -2.83 2.06 -18.49
N TYR A 446 -3.10 2.88 -17.47
CA TYR A 446 -2.83 4.31 -17.52
C TYR A 446 -1.33 4.59 -17.76
N ARG A 447 -0.99 5.42 -18.76
CA ARG A 447 0.40 5.71 -19.16
C ARG A 447 1.21 4.48 -19.56
N GLY A 448 0.54 3.41 -19.99
CA GLY A 448 1.16 2.13 -20.37
C GLY A 448 1.81 1.36 -19.21
N GLN A 449 1.58 1.74 -17.94
CA GLN A 449 2.26 1.15 -16.78
C GLN A 449 1.60 -0.13 -16.26
N VAL A 450 1.62 -1.20 -17.06
CA VAL A 450 0.94 -2.48 -16.76
C VAL A 450 1.21 -2.99 -15.34
N ALA A 451 2.47 -3.15 -14.94
CA ALA A 451 2.84 -3.70 -13.63
C ALA A 451 2.39 -2.82 -12.45
N ALA A 452 2.32 -1.50 -12.63
CA ALA A 452 1.82 -0.59 -11.61
C ALA A 452 0.29 -0.73 -11.47
N ILE A 453 -0.40 -0.91 -12.59
CA ILE A 453 -1.86 -1.11 -12.61
C ILE A 453 -2.25 -2.48 -12.08
N GLU A 454 -1.52 -3.55 -12.40
CA GLU A 454 -1.74 -4.88 -11.80
C GLU A 454 -1.65 -4.82 -10.28
N ARG A 455 -0.68 -4.05 -9.75
CA ARG A 455 -0.54 -3.81 -8.31
C ARG A 455 -1.74 -3.04 -7.76
N ALA A 456 -2.13 -1.94 -8.40
CA ALA A 456 -3.28 -1.15 -8.00
C ALA A 456 -4.59 -1.96 -8.02
N ILE A 457 -4.78 -2.86 -8.99
CA ILE A 457 -5.91 -3.79 -9.04
C ILE A 457 -5.90 -4.72 -7.83
N GLN A 458 -4.74 -5.29 -7.46
CA GLN A 458 -4.62 -6.14 -6.27
C GLN A 458 -4.94 -5.38 -4.99
N ASP A 459 -4.46 -4.14 -4.90
CA ASP A 459 -4.63 -3.27 -3.75
C ASP A 459 -6.10 -2.85 -3.56
N LEU A 460 -6.82 -2.62 -4.67
CA LEU A 460 -8.23 -2.22 -4.68
C LEU A 460 -9.19 -3.41 -4.83
N ALA A 461 -8.68 -4.65 -4.87
CA ALA A 461 -9.49 -5.86 -4.85
C ALA A 461 -10.53 -5.94 -3.70
N PRO A 462 -10.27 -5.42 -2.48
CA PRO A 462 -11.30 -5.31 -1.45
C PRO A 462 -12.52 -4.50 -1.88
N PHE A 463 -12.36 -3.43 -2.66
CA PHE A 463 -13.46 -2.60 -3.13
C PHE A 463 -14.35 -3.36 -4.13
N PHE A 464 -13.75 -4.13 -5.04
CA PHE A 464 -14.53 -5.01 -5.93
C PHE A 464 -15.35 -6.02 -5.12
N ARG A 465 -14.76 -6.63 -4.09
CA ARG A 465 -15.51 -7.53 -3.18
C ARG A 465 -16.62 -6.83 -2.40
N LEU A 466 -16.40 -5.58 -1.98
CA LEU A 466 -17.41 -4.75 -1.32
C LEU A 466 -18.61 -4.51 -2.25
N LEU A 467 -18.35 -4.35 -3.55
CA LEU A 467 -19.38 -4.27 -4.58
C LEU A 467 -19.96 -5.64 -4.98
N ASP A 468 -19.63 -6.73 -4.28
CA ASP A 468 -20.01 -8.10 -4.64
C ASP A 468 -19.60 -8.47 -6.08
N ILE A 469 -18.39 -8.05 -6.47
CA ILE A 469 -17.74 -8.42 -7.72
C ILE A 469 -16.63 -9.42 -7.41
N ASP A 470 -16.82 -10.65 -7.86
CA ASP A 470 -15.85 -11.74 -7.73
C ASP A 470 -15.17 -12.14 -9.06
N LEU A 471 -15.33 -11.29 -10.07
CA LEU A 471 -14.77 -11.52 -11.40
C LEU A 471 -13.27 -11.23 -11.42
N PRO A 472 -12.49 -11.97 -12.23
CA PRO A 472 -11.11 -11.57 -12.51
C PRO A 472 -11.07 -10.14 -13.09
N VAL A 473 -10.23 -9.28 -12.51
CA VAL A 473 -9.95 -7.94 -13.02
C VAL A 473 -8.55 -7.94 -13.62
N ARG A 474 -8.43 -7.52 -14.87
CA ARG A 474 -7.20 -7.68 -15.68
C ARG A 474 -6.81 -6.39 -16.37
N THR A 475 -5.53 -6.27 -16.65
CA THR A 475 -4.96 -5.25 -17.54
C THR A 475 -3.91 -5.89 -18.44
N HIS A 476 -3.72 -5.37 -19.64
CA HIS A 476 -2.80 -5.93 -20.63
C HIS A 476 -2.02 -4.81 -21.33
N GLY A 477 -0.75 -5.08 -21.67
CA GLY A 477 0.11 -4.14 -22.40
C GLY A 477 0.17 -4.35 -23.91
N SER A 478 -0.48 -5.40 -24.42
CA SER A 478 -0.58 -5.73 -25.85
C SER A 478 -1.98 -5.50 -26.37
N VAL A 479 -2.12 -5.33 -27.68
CA VAL A 479 -3.43 -5.34 -28.35
C VAL A 479 -4.08 -6.71 -28.12
N LEU A 480 -5.33 -6.70 -27.67
CA LEU A 480 -6.12 -7.91 -27.48
C LEU A 480 -7.17 -7.99 -28.57
N ARG A 481 -7.31 -9.15 -29.21
CA ARG A 481 -8.52 -9.51 -29.94
C ARG A 481 -9.39 -10.32 -29.02
N VAL A 482 -10.54 -9.76 -28.66
CA VAL A 482 -11.44 -10.30 -27.65
C VAL A 482 -12.59 -10.99 -28.35
N GLU A 483 -12.86 -12.24 -27.98
CA GLU A 483 -13.91 -13.04 -28.64
C GLU A 483 -15.28 -12.36 -28.56
N ARG A 484 -15.71 -11.95 -27.36
CA ARG A 484 -16.91 -11.13 -27.14
C ARG A 484 -16.63 -10.04 -26.11
N LEU A 485 -16.78 -8.78 -26.49
CA LEU A 485 -16.48 -7.62 -25.65
C LEU A 485 -17.72 -6.77 -25.43
N ILE A 486 -18.10 -6.60 -24.17
CA ILE A 486 -19.15 -5.68 -23.73
C ILE A 486 -18.49 -4.33 -23.46
N VAL A 487 -18.93 -3.28 -24.12
CA VAL A 487 -18.40 -1.92 -24.05
C VAL A 487 -19.51 -0.96 -23.59
N PRO A 488 -19.63 -0.71 -22.27
CA PRO A 488 -20.64 0.20 -21.74
C PRO A 488 -20.28 1.66 -21.97
N GLU A 489 -21.30 2.50 -22.11
CA GLU A 489 -21.17 3.95 -21.97
C GLU A 489 -20.48 4.31 -20.64
N LEU A 490 -19.65 5.34 -20.66
CA LEU A 490 -19.09 5.92 -19.44
C LEU A 490 -20.23 6.52 -18.59
N GLY A 491 -20.59 5.82 -17.52
CA GLY A 491 -21.69 6.20 -16.62
C GLY A 491 -21.33 7.23 -15.56
N PHE A 492 -20.07 7.64 -15.43
CA PHE A 492 -19.62 8.66 -14.48
C PHE A 492 -18.28 9.26 -14.91
N GLY A 493 -18.04 10.54 -14.64
CA GLY A 493 -16.77 11.19 -14.99
C GLY A 493 -16.86 12.71 -15.03
N TRP A 494 -15.91 13.35 -15.70
CA TRP A 494 -15.73 14.81 -15.69
C TRP A 494 -16.90 15.66 -16.22
N GLY A 495 -17.03 16.89 -15.69
CA GLY A 495 -18.03 17.88 -16.11
C GLY A 495 -19.44 17.43 -15.76
N ASP A 496 -20.39 17.62 -16.67
CA ASP A 496 -21.79 17.19 -16.47
C ASP A 496 -21.94 15.68 -16.16
N ARG A 497 -20.92 14.86 -16.47
CA ARG A 497 -20.91 13.44 -16.13
C ARG A 497 -20.72 13.18 -14.63
N TYR A 498 -20.41 14.18 -13.80
CA TYR A 498 -20.42 14.06 -12.34
C TYR A 498 -21.85 13.95 -11.78
N ALA A 499 -22.88 14.13 -12.61
CA ALA A 499 -24.23 13.73 -12.24
C ALA A 499 -24.40 12.21 -12.14
N GLY A 500 -23.55 11.45 -12.86
CA GLY A 500 -23.68 10.01 -13.05
C GLY A 500 -24.91 9.61 -13.88
N SER A 501 -24.83 8.48 -14.57
CA SER A 501 -26.00 7.87 -15.19
C SER A 501 -26.89 7.27 -14.12
N ALA A 502 -28.20 7.16 -14.40
CA ALA A 502 -29.13 6.54 -13.46
C ALA A 502 -28.72 5.10 -13.13
N ALA A 503 -28.30 4.33 -14.14
CA ALA A 503 -27.79 2.97 -13.97
C ALA A 503 -26.53 2.93 -13.09
N TYR A 504 -25.58 3.86 -13.27
CA TYR A 504 -24.38 3.92 -12.43
C TYR A 504 -24.68 4.23 -10.97
N ARG A 505 -25.56 5.21 -10.72
CA ARG A 505 -26.00 5.53 -9.36
C ARG A 505 -26.66 4.32 -8.71
N ALA A 506 -27.65 3.73 -9.38
CA ALA A 506 -28.36 2.57 -8.87
C ALA A 506 -27.41 1.40 -8.55
N PHE A 507 -26.47 1.09 -9.45
CA PHE A 507 -25.44 0.06 -9.25
C PHE A 507 -24.61 0.32 -7.98
N MET A 508 -24.00 1.50 -7.88
CA MET A 508 -23.10 1.82 -6.78
C MET A 508 -23.86 1.91 -5.44
N GLN A 509 -24.99 2.62 -5.42
CA GLN A 509 -25.76 2.83 -4.20
C GLN A 509 -26.35 1.53 -3.69
N ARG A 510 -26.92 0.68 -4.54
CA ARG A 510 -27.51 -0.60 -4.11
C ARG A 510 -26.45 -1.50 -3.48
N ARG A 511 -25.30 -1.66 -4.15
CA ARG A 511 -24.22 -2.55 -3.70
C ARG A 511 -23.51 -2.01 -2.45
N LEU A 512 -23.18 -0.72 -2.39
CA LEU A 512 -22.57 -0.13 -1.20
C LEU A 512 -23.53 -0.09 0.00
N ASN A 513 -24.81 0.23 -0.20
CA ASN A 513 -25.78 0.22 0.90
C ASN A 513 -26.02 -1.19 1.45
N ALA A 514 -25.95 -2.23 0.62
CA ALA A 514 -26.04 -3.62 1.06
C ALA A 514 -24.76 -4.11 1.78
N ALA A 515 -23.61 -3.50 1.51
CA ALA A 515 -22.32 -3.98 1.99
C ALA A 515 -22.08 -3.77 3.50
N ALA A 516 -22.74 -2.80 4.13
CA ALA A 516 -22.62 -2.55 5.56
C ALA A 516 -23.90 -1.91 6.13
N ALA A 517 -24.26 -2.27 7.37
CA ALA A 517 -25.30 -1.58 8.12
C ALA A 517 -24.83 -0.17 8.51
N ALA A 518 -25.77 0.76 8.74
CA ALA A 518 -25.43 2.06 9.30
C ALA A 518 -24.98 1.87 10.75
N GLU A 519 -23.80 2.38 11.08
CA GLU A 519 -23.22 2.32 12.43
C GLU A 519 -22.26 3.50 12.57
N GLY A 520 -22.38 4.28 13.65
CA GLY A 520 -21.58 5.49 13.86
C GLY A 520 -22.37 6.60 14.54
N SER A 521 -21.73 7.77 14.67
CA SER A 521 -22.37 8.99 15.14
C SER A 521 -23.22 9.67 14.06
N ASP A 522 -24.27 10.38 14.50
CA ASP A 522 -25.03 11.31 13.66
C ASP A 522 -24.21 12.56 13.26
N LEU A 523 -23.20 12.91 14.07
CA LEU A 523 -22.29 14.05 13.84
C LEU A 523 -20.90 13.50 13.50
N LEU A 524 -20.41 13.75 12.29
CA LEU A 524 -19.15 13.17 11.79
C LEU A 524 -18.22 14.25 11.24
N TYR A 525 -16.98 14.30 11.73
CA TYR A 525 -15.92 15.05 11.08
C TYR A 525 -15.02 14.09 10.30
N ILE A 526 -14.93 14.26 8.98
CA ILE A 526 -14.04 13.46 8.14
C ILE A 526 -12.69 14.17 8.06
N SER A 527 -11.75 13.67 8.85
CA SER A 527 -10.40 14.21 8.95
C SER A 527 -9.44 13.62 7.91
N ARG A 528 -8.46 14.43 7.53
CA ARG A 528 -7.31 14.10 6.70
C ARG A 528 -5.99 14.24 7.46
N ALA A 529 -6.01 14.62 8.74
CA ALA A 529 -4.82 15.00 9.52
C ALA A 529 -3.79 13.87 9.66
N ARG A 530 -4.22 12.61 9.47
CA ARG A 530 -3.37 11.41 9.60
C ARG A 530 -2.92 10.82 8.25
N LEU A 531 -3.21 11.49 7.14
CA LEU A 531 -2.69 11.13 5.82
C LEU A 531 -1.17 11.32 5.74
N ASN A 532 -0.56 10.70 4.71
CA ASN A 532 0.86 10.87 4.43
C ASN A 532 1.23 12.35 4.33
N ALA A 533 2.34 12.76 4.96
CA ALA A 533 2.89 14.11 4.82
C ALA A 533 3.11 14.50 3.35
N GLN A 534 3.35 13.56 2.42
CA GLN A 534 3.45 13.80 0.98
C GLN A 534 2.14 14.17 0.29
N ARG A 535 0.99 13.98 0.96
CA ARG A 535 -0.33 14.42 0.51
C ARG A 535 -0.62 15.80 1.07
N GLY A 536 -1.31 16.62 0.27
CA GLY A 536 -1.80 17.93 0.68
C GLY A 536 -2.90 17.82 1.75
N GLY A 537 -2.92 18.81 2.62
CA GLY A 537 -3.86 18.99 3.73
C GLY A 537 -3.97 20.47 4.06
N ILE A 538 -4.29 20.79 5.32
CA ILE A 538 -4.24 22.16 5.84
C ILE A 538 -3.29 22.26 7.05
N LEU A 539 -2.81 23.46 7.34
CA LEU A 539 -2.14 23.76 8.60
C LEU A 539 -3.16 23.81 9.73
N GLY A 540 -2.88 23.10 10.83
CA GLY A 540 -3.70 23.16 12.04
C GLY A 540 -4.99 22.32 12.03
N GLU A 541 -5.13 21.32 11.15
CA GLU A 541 -6.36 20.50 11.08
C GLU A 541 -6.75 19.86 12.43
N THR A 542 -5.76 19.49 13.27
CA THR A 542 -6.02 18.93 14.61
C THR A 542 -6.80 19.88 15.51
N VAL A 543 -6.68 21.20 15.31
CA VAL A 543 -7.48 22.19 16.05
C VAL A 543 -8.95 22.12 15.62
N ILE A 544 -9.24 21.79 14.37
CA ILE A 544 -10.62 21.51 13.92
C ILE A 544 -11.13 20.24 14.60
N GLU A 545 -10.31 19.18 14.64
CA GLU A 545 -10.66 17.92 15.31
C GLU A 545 -11.03 18.13 16.77
N GLU A 546 -10.18 18.84 17.53
CA GLU A 546 -10.37 19.10 18.95
C GLU A 546 -11.66 19.90 19.22
N ASN A 547 -11.91 20.95 18.44
CA ASN A 547 -13.12 21.77 18.58
C ASN A 547 -14.39 21.01 18.23
N LEU A 548 -14.40 20.26 17.12
CA LEU A 548 -15.57 19.48 16.73
C LEU A 548 -15.82 18.30 17.69
N ALA A 549 -14.76 17.69 18.23
CA ALA A 549 -14.88 16.65 19.26
C ALA A 549 -15.55 17.19 20.53
N ARG A 550 -15.23 18.42 20.96
CA ARG A 550 -15.91 19.10 22.08
C ARG A 550 -17.41 19.29 21.86
N LEU A 551 -17.85 19.29 20.61
CA LEU A 551 -19.25 19.40 20.19
C LEU A 551 -19.91 18.05 19.94
N GLY A 552 -19.23 16.94 20.23
CA GLY A 552 -19.75 15.58 20.07
C GLY A 552 -19.64 15.02 18.65
N TYR A 553 -18.88 15.66 17.74
CA TYR A 553 -18.56 15.05 16.46
C TYR A 553 -17.64 13.84 16.67
N GLU A 554 -17.95 12.74 15.98
CA GLU A 554 -17.01 11.64 15.80
C GLU A 554 -15.89 12.09 14.86
N ILE A 555 -14.66 12.13 15.35
CA ILE A 555 -13.47 12.44 14.53
C ILE A 555 -13.05 11.17 13.81
N PHE A 556 -13.34 11.11 12.52
CA PHE A 556 -13.14 9.92 11.71
C PHE A 556 -12.00 10.10 10.71
N HIS A 557 -11.03 9.18 10.72
CA HIS A 557 -9.88 9.14 9.81
C HIS A 557 -10.04 7.97 8.82
N PRO A 558 -10.68 8.15 7.66
CA PRO A 558 -11.07 7.05 6.77
C PRO A 558 -9.90 6.16 6.36
N GLU A 559 -8.70 6.74 6.23
CA GLU A 559 -7.46 6.06 5.90
C GLU A 559 -6.95 5.08 6.98
N ARG A 560 -7.63 4.97 8.12
CA ARG A 560 -7.37 3.93 9.15
C ARG A 560 -8.44 2.84 9.22
N HIS A 561 -9.50 2.94 8.42
CA HIS A 561 -10.64 2.03 8.53
C HIS A 561 -10.91 1.26 7.25
N PRO A 562 -11.26 -0.04 7.33
CA PRO A 562 -11.83 -0.78 6.20
C PRO A 562 -12.96 -0.02 5.50
N LEU A 563 -13.10 -0.20 4.19
CA LEU A 563 -14.15 0.45 3.40
C LEU A 563 -15.56 0.14 3.94
N GLU A 564 -15.78 -1.06 4.46
CA GLU A 564 -17.02 -1.48 5.11
C GLU A 564 -17.38 -0.55 6.29
N VAL A 565 -16.38 -0.19 7.11
CA VAL A 565 -16.54 0.71 8.26
C VAL A 565 -16.77 2.15 7.79
N GLN A 566 -16.05 2.59 6.76
CA GLN A 566 -16.27 3.93 6.18
C GLN A 566 -17.70 4.08 5.65
N VAL A 567 -18.19 3.08 4.90
CA VAL A 567 -19.57 3.05 4.43
C VAL A 567 -20.54 3.08 5.61
N ALA A 568 -20.33 2.27 6.65
CA ALA A 568 -21.18 2.25 7.83
C ALA A 568 -21.29 3.63 8.51
N ARG A 569 -20.15 4.31 8.70
CA ARG A 569 -20.07 5.65 9.32
C ARG A 569 -20.75 6.73 8.48
N TYR A 570 -20.51 6.73 7.16
CA TYR A 570 -21.14 7.70 6.26
C TYR A 570 -22.66 7.48 6.13
N LYS A 571 -23.14 6.23 6.26
CA LYS A 571 -24.58 5.92 6.30
C LYS A 571 -25.26 6.38 7.60
N ALA A 572 -24.54 6.36 8.72
CA ALA A 572 -25.05 6.79 10.02
C ALA A 572 -25.12 8.32 10.12
N ALA A 573 -24.16 9.03 9.53
CA ALA A 573 -24.04 10.47 9.67
C ALA A 573 -25.25 11.25 9.13
N ARG A 574 -25.73 12.20 9.93
CA ARG A 574 -26.76 13.20 9.60
C ARG A 574 -26.16 14.57 9.33
N ARG A 575 -25.03 14.88 9.96
CA ARG A 575 -24.22 16.08 9.68
C ARG A 575 -22.78 15.66 9.49
N ILE A 576 -22.22 16.00 8.32
CA ILE A 576 -20.82 15.79 8.02
C ILE A 576 -20.13 17.15 7.91
N VAL A 577 -19.01 17.32 8.58
CA VAL A 577 -18.05 18.38 8.30
C VAL A 577 -16.78 17.70 7.75
N ALA A 578 -16.24 18.18 6.63
CA ALA A 578 -15.08 17.56 6.00
C ALA A 578 -14.26 18.58 5.21
N LEU A 579 -12.96 18.31 5.06
CA LEU A 579 -12.16 18.98 4.02
C LEU A 579 -12.51 18.42 2.63
N ASP A 580 -12.39 19.23 1.56
CA ASP A 580 -12.55 18.73 0.19
C ASP A 580 -11.56 17.58 -0.10
N GLY A 581 -12.07 16.47 -0.64
CA GLY A 581 -11.24 15.30 -0.90
C GLY A 581 -12.02 14.04 -1.25
N SER A 582 -11.28 12.99 -1.60
CA SER A 582 -11.86 11.74 -2.13
C SER A 582 -12.82 11.02 -1.20
N ALA A 583 -12.78 11.29 0.11
CA ALA A 583 -13.72 10.72 1.07
C ALA A 583 -15.16 11.21 0.82
N LEU A 584 -15.33 12.47 0.39
CA LEU A 584 -16.66 13.02 0.06
C LEU A 584 -17.29 12.32 -1.15
N HIS A 585 -16.49 11.93 -2.14
CA HIS A 585 -17.02 11.12 -3.25
C HIS A 585 -17.62 9.80 -2.75
N LEU A 586 -17.00 9.14 -1.77
CA LEU A 586 -17.54 7.91 -1.17
C LEU A 586 -18.81 8.20 -0.36
N ALA A 587 -18.82 9.27 0.43
CA ALA A 587 -19.99 9.68 1.20
C ALA A 587 -21.21 9.90 0.30
N ALA A 588 -21.06 10.55 -0.86
CA ALA A 588 -22.15 10.82 -1.80
C ALA A 588 -22.92 9.55 -2.25
N TYR A 589 -22.31 8.36 -2.24
CA TYR A 589 -22.99 7.12 -2.62
C TYR A 589 -23.91 6.55 -1.53
N VAL A 590 -23.68 6.89 -0.27
CA VAL A 590 -24.28 6.17 0.86
C VAL A 590 -24.91 7.08 1.91
N LEU A 591 -24.74 8.38 1.76
CA LEU A 591 -25.31 9.38 2.64
C LEU A 591 -26.85 9.27 2.65
N PRO A 592 -27.50 9.27 3.82
CA PRO A 592 -28.95 9.16 3.89
C PRO A 592 -29.63 10.46 3.43
N PRO A 593 -30.88 10.38 2.91
CA PRO A 593 -31.66 11.57 2.57
C PRO A 593 -31.80 12.53 3.76
N GLY A 594 -31.74 13.83 3.47
CA GLY A 594 -31.87 14.91 4.46
C GLY A 594 -30.62 15.15 5.32
N ALA A 595 -29.52 14.44 5.09
CA ALA A 595 -28.24 14.76 5.71
C ALA A 595 -27.69 16.11 5.23
N ARG A 596 -26.89 16.75 6.08
CA ARG A 596 -26.24 18.04 5.80
C ARG A 596 -24.72 17.86 5.73
N VAL A 597 -24.07 18.53 4.79
CA VAL A 597 -22.62 18.42 4.56
C VAL A 597 -21.99 19.80 4.44
N ALA A 598 -21.05 20.11 5.33
CA ALA A 598 -20.13 21.23 5.17
C ALA A 598 -18.82 20.75 4.56
N MET A 599 -18.44 21.35 3.43
CA MET A 599 -17.15 21.10 2.78
C MET A 599 -16.24 22.30 2.95
N ILE A 600 -15.19 22.14 3.74
CA ILE A 600 -14.15 23.14 3.94
C ILE A 600 -13.14 23.03 2.80
N LYS A 601 -12.94 24.12 2.06
CA LYS A 601 -11.89 24.16 1.04
C LYS A 601 -10.52 24.13 1.70
N ARG A 602 -9.68 23.19 1.26
CA ARG A 602 -8.27 23.07 1.66
C ARG A 602 -7.33 23.88 0.76
N ARG A 603 -7.84 24.41 -0.36
CA ARG A 603 -7.07 25.19 -1.34
C ARG A 603 -7.97 26.16 -2.09
N SER A 604 -7.39 27.28 -2.53
CA SER A 604 -8.15 28.37 -3.17
C SER A 604 -8.88 27.92 -4.44
N ARG A 605 -8.26 27.06 -5.26
CA ARG A 605 -8.79 26.53 -6.54
C ARG A 605 -9.31 25.09 -6.43
N ALA A 606 -10.05 24.79 -5.37
CA ALA A 606 -10.71 23.48 -5.21
C ALA A 606 -11.80 23.27 -6.28
N ASN A 607 -12.02 22.00 -6.67
CA ASN A 607 -12.99 21.63 -7.69
C ASN A 607 -14.39 21.47 -7.08
N VAL A 608 -15.01 22.59 -6.72
CA VAL A 608 -16.27 22.61 -5.96
C VAL A 608 -17.47 22.13 -6.79
N ASP A 609 -17.54 22.52 -8.06
CA ASP A 609 -18.72 22.26 -8.91
C ASP A 609 -18.99 20.77 -9.10
N ASP A 610 -17.93 19.96 -9.26
CA ASP A 610 -18.05 18.52 -9.43
C ASP A 610 -18.62 17.84 -8.16
N TYR A 611 -18.25 18.30 -6.96
CA TYR A 611 -18.84 17.81 -5.71
C TYR A 611 -20.31 18.22 -5.57
N LEU A 612 -20.63 19.48 -5.86
CA LEU A 612 -22.01 19.97 -5.79
C LEU A 612 -22.92 19.18 -6.73
N LEU A 613 -22.49 18.96 -7.99
CA LEU A 613 -23.25 18.19 -8.95
C LEU A 613 -23.43 16.73 -8.51
N GLN A 614 -22.37 16.11 -7.98
CA GLN A 614 -22.45 14.74 -7.48
C GLN A 614 -23.41 14.61 -6.30
N PHE A 615 -23.27 15.42 -5.25
CA PHE A 615 -24.11 15.30 -4.05
C PHE A 615 -25.59 15.56 -4.37
N ARG A 616 -25.90 16.58 -5.18
CA ARG A 616 -27.25 16.84 -5.68
C ARG A 616 -27.81 15.63 -6.43
N SER A 617 -27.03 15.04 -7.33
CA SER A 617 -27.51 13.97 -8.20
C SER A 617 -27.60 12.61 -7.51
N PHE A 618 -26.75 12.34 -6.51
CA PHE A 618 -26.65 11.03 -5.87
C PHE A 618 -27.52 10.95 -4.61
N CYS A 619 -27.52 11.97 -3.77
CA CYS A 619 -28.23 11.94 -2.48
C CYS A 619 -29.17 13.14 -2.26
N GLY A 620 -29.31 14.03 -3.24
CA GLY A 620 -30.18 15.21 -3.12
C GLY A 620 -29.69 16.23 -2.11
N VAL A 621 -28.39 16.25 -1.80
CA VAL A 621 -27.79 17.14 -0.80
C VAL A 621 -27.11 18.32 -1.46
N ASP A 622 -27.44 19.53 -1.01
CA ASP A 622 -26.68 20.74 -1.27
C ASP A 622 -25.57 20.89 -0.22
N ILE A 623 -24.32 20.97 -0.68
CA ILE A 623 -23.17 21.11 0.21
C ILE A 623 -23.01 22.58 0.61
N ASP A 624 -22.86 22.84 1.91
CA ASP A 624 -22.45 24.13 2.44
C ASP A 624 -20.93 24.28 2.24
N VAL A 625 -20.51 25.06 1.24
CA VAL A 625 -19.09 25.25 0.91
C VAL A 625 -18.48 26.34 1.79
N ILE A 626 -17.46 25.98 2.57
CA ILE A 626 -16.76 26.89 3.48
C ILE A 626 -15.42 27.28 2.86
N ASP A 627 -15.39 28.49 2.28
CA ASP A 627 -14.19 29.07 1.67
C ASP A 627 -13.54 30.09 2.60
N VAL A 628 -12.47 29.66 3.26
CA VAL A 628 -11.74 30.45 4.26
C VAL A 628 -10.22 30.28 4.09
N VAL A 629 -9.79 29.89 2.88
CA VAL A 629 -8.37 29.71 2.59
C VAL A 629 -7.68 31.08 2.56
N ARG A 630 -6.72 31.29 3.45
CA ARG A 630 -5.86 32.48 3.47
C ARG A 630 -4.70 32.37 2.50
N THR A 631 -4.04 31.21 2.47
CA THR A 631 -2.82 31.02 1.67
C THR A 631 -2.71 29.57 1.17
N ASP A 632 -2.38 29.41 -0.10
CA ASP A 632 -1.95 28.13 -0.67
C ASP A 632 -0.42 28.04 -0.60
N TRP A 633 0.10 27.13 0.22
CA TRP A 633 1.53 26.83 0.28
C TRP A 633 1.88 25.77 -0.78
N VAL A 634 2.76 26.14 -1.71
CA VAL A 634 3.19 25.31 -2.84
C VAL A 634 4.71 25.12 -2.84
N ALA A 635 5.21 24.07 -3.50
CA ALA A 635 6.64 23.88 -3.66
C ALA A 635 7.26 25.05 -4.44
N GLU A 636 8.52 25.39 -4.19
CA GLU A 636 9.17 26.60 -4.74
C GLU A 636 9.05 26.75 -6.27
N GLY A 637 9.14 25.65 -7.02
CA GLY A 637 8.98 25.63 -8.49
C GLY A 637 7.55 25.44 -9.01
N ALA A 638 6.55 25.29 -8.15
CA ALA A 638 5.16 25.10 -8.56
C ALA A 638 4.49 26.45 -8.84
N THR A 639 3.74 26.53 -9.94
CA THR A 639 2.99 27.74 -10.36
C THR A 639 1.49 27.65 -10.07
N ARG A 640 1.04 26.56 -9.43
CA ARG A 640 -0.37 26.32 -9.10
C ARG A 640 -0.49 25.41 -7.88
N SER A 641 -1.65 25.42 -7.23
CA SER A 641 -1.96 24.47 -6.16
C SER A 641 -2.39 23.11 -6.72
N ASP A 642 -1.92 22.03 -6.11
CA ASP A 642 -2.12 20.65 -6.57
C ASP A 642 -2.51 19.70 -5.42
N TYR A 643 -2.33 18.40 -5.62
CA TYR A 643 -2.63 17.38 -4.60
C TYR A 643 -1.61 17.35 -3.46
N LYS A 644 -0.46 18.03 -3.59
CA LYS A 644 0.58 18.14 -2.57
C LYS A 644 0.50 19.46 -1.81
N SER A 645 -0.06 20.51 -2.39
CA SER A 645 -0.19 21.83 -1.72
C SER A 645 -0.88 21.75 -0.36
N VAL A 646 -0.49 22.66 0.53
CA VAL A 646 -1.00 22.77 1.89
C VAL A 646 -1.74 24.10 2.04
N GLY A 647 -2.99 24.06 2.50
CA GLY A 647 -3.77 25.26 2.76
C GLY A 647 -3.53 25.83 4.16
N GLU A 648 -3.49 27.14 4.26
CA GLU A 648 -3.63 27.86 5.52
C GLU A 648 -5.03 28.47 5.58
N LEU A 649 -5.77 28.24 6.66
CA LEU A 649 -7.15 28.68 6.80
C LEU A 649 -7.27 29.85 7.78
N ASP A 650 -8.31 30.65 7.59
CA ASP A 650 -8.82 31.59 8.58
C ASP A 650 -9.72 30.83 9.57
N PHE A 651 -9.19 30.47 10.73
CA PHE A 651 -9.93 29.68 11.73
C PHE A 651 -11.09 30.46 12.38
N ASP A 652 -10.94 31.77 12.55
CA ASP A 652 -12.03 32.63 13.03
C ASP A 652 -13.20 32.61 12.04
N ALA A 653 -12.90 32.88 10.76
CA ALA A 653 -13.92 32.85 9.71
C ALA A 653 -14.48 31.43 9.52
N LEU A 654 -13.66 30.39 9.68
CA LEU A 654 -14.08 28.98 9.57
C LEU A 654 -15.21 28.69 10.55
N PHE A 655 -14.99 28.93 11.84
CA PHE A 655 -15.98 28.62 12.86
C PHE A 655 -17.18 29.57 12.82
N ALA A 656 -16.99 30.84 12.44
CA ALA A 656 -18.10 31.76 12.21
C ALA A 656 -19.04 31.27 11.09
N ARG A 657 -18.49 30.74 9.99
CA ARG A 657 -19.26 30.18 8.88
C ARG A 657 -19.93 28.85 9.26
N LEU A 658 -19.23 27.97 9.98
CA LEU A 658 -19.83 26.73 10.49
C LEU A 658 -21.00 27.00 11.44
N ALA A 659 -20.89 28.05 12.28
CA ALA A 659 -21.96 28.49 13.16
C ALA A 659 -23.15 29.07 12.37
N ALA A 660 -22.90 29.99 11.44
CA ALA A 660 -23.94 30.58 10.59
C ALA A 660 -24.70 29.54 9.75
N SER A 661 -24.02 28.45 9.36
CA SER A 661 -24.64 27.31 8.66
C SER A 661 -25.23 26.26 9.61
N GLY A 662 -25.14 26.42 10.93
CA GLY A 662 -25.75 25.52 11.92
C GLY A 662 -25.05 24.17 12.13
N TYR A 663 -23.77 24.06 11.77
CA TYR A 663 -22.94 22.89 12.09
C TYR A 663 -22.35 22.98 13.50
N VAL A 664 -22.25 24.19 14.04
CA VAL A 664 -21.73 24.51 15.37
C VAL A 664 -22.74 25.48 16.03
N PRO A 665 -22.96 25.43 17.37
CA PRO A 665 -23.79 26.42 18.06
C PRO A 665 -23.23 27.85 17.92
N GLU A 666 -24.08 28.86 17.79
CA GLU A 666 -23.67 30.28 17.65
C GLU A 666 -22.90 30.80 18.90
N GLU A 667 -23.25 30.27 20.07
CA GLU A 667 -22.62 30.56 21.34
C GLU A 667 -21.29 29.81 21.56
N PHE A 668 -20.94 28.85 20.69
CA PHE A 668 -19.68 28.12 20.81
C PHE A 668 -18.50 29.07 20.63
N ARG A 669 -17.46 28.87 21.43
CA ARG A 669 -16.21 29.61 21.37
C ARG A 669 -15.09 28.62 21.05
N PRO A 670 -14.59 28.60 19.80
CA PRO A 670 -13.57 27.66 19.41
C PRO A 670 -12.21 28.04 20.00
N ASP A 671 -11.40 27.03 20.29
CA ASP A 671 -9.97 27.24 20.51
C ASP A 671 -9.32 27.50 19.14
N LEU A 672 -8.55 28.58 19.03
CA LEU A 672 -7.89 28.96 17.78
C LEU A 672 -6.42 28.57 17.81
N PRO A 673 -5.82 28.20 16.66
CA PRO A 673 -4.40 27.88 16.62
C PRO A 673 -3.56 29.12 16.90
N ASP A 674 -2.50 28.97 17.70
CA ASP A 674 -1.48 30.01 17.87
C ASP A 674 -0.78 30.29 16.52
N PRO A 675 -0.69 31.55 16.06
CA PRO A 675 0.07 31.92 14.87
C PRO A 675 1.52 31.40 14.86
N ALA A 676 2.19 31.32 16.01
CA ALA A 676 3.52 30.72 16.08
C ALA A 676 3.49 29.20 15.84
N GLY A 677 2.44 28.53 16.34
CA GLY A 677 2.17 27.11 16.08
C GLY A 677 1.90 26.81 14.61
N ILE A 678 1.13 27.65 13.90
CA ILE A 678 0.89 27.49 12.45
C ILE A 678 2.19 27.58 11.65
N ARG A 679 3.07 28.54 11.98
CA ARG A 679 4.40 28.64 11.36
C ARG A 679 5.26 27.40 11.64
N ALA A 680 5.28 26.93 12.88
CA ALA A 680 6.02 25.71 13.24
C ALA A 680 5.50 24.46 12.51
N LEU A 681 4.19 24.36 12.29
CA LEU A 681 3.59 23.27 11.49
C LEU A 681 4.02 23.33 10.03
N LEU A 682 4.08 24.53 9.44
CA LEU A 682 4.61 24.71 8.09
C LEU A 682 6.05 24.21 8.03
N ASP A 683 6.92 24.71 8.91
CA ASP A 683 8.33 24.31 9.01
C ASP A 683 8.49 22.79 9.13
N GLN A 684 7.70 22.16 10.01
CA GLN A 684 7.71 20.72 10.17
C GLN A 684 7.33 19.96 8.88
N ILE A 685 6.39 20.50 8.09
CA ILE A 685 6.02 19.92 6.79
C ILE A 685 7.15 20.11 5.78
N GLN A 686 7.82 21.27 5.75
CA GLN A 686 8.98 21.51 4.89
C GLN A 686 10.10 20.51 5.20
N ASP A 687 10.41 20.33 6.48
CA ASP A 687 11.42 19.39 6.98
C ASP A 687 11.06 17.94 6.61
N LYS A 688 9.82 17.52 6.88
CA LYS A 688 9.35 16.16 6.55
C LYS A 688 9.39 15.87 5.06
N ARG A 689 9.15 16.88 4.22
CA ARG A 689 9.15 16.73 2.75
C ARG A 689 10.52 16.98 2.13
N GLY A 690 11.46 17.56 2.86
CA GLY A 690 12.79 17.91 2.37
C GLY A 690 12.76 18.93 1.23
N GLN A 691 11.76 19.81 1.19
CA GLN A 691 11.62 20.85 0.18
C GLN A 691 10.98 22.11 0.78
N PRO A 692 11.46 23.32 0.42
CA PRO A 692 10.84 24.56 0.87
C PRO A 692 9.49 24.80 0.17
N PHE A 693 8.63 25.53 0.86
CA PHE A 693 7.34 26.01 0.38
C PHE A 693 7.38 27.53 0.23
N ARG A 694 6.57 28.01 -0.70
CA ARG A 694 6.28 29.43 -0.88
C ARG A 694 4.77 29.66 -0.92
N PRO A 695 4.29 30.84 -0.54
CA PRO A 695 2.91 31.21 -0.78
C PRO A 695 2.68 31.37 -2.30
N LEU A 696 1.57 30.82 -2.78
CA LEU A 696 1.10 31.05 -4.16
C LEU A 696 0.43 32.43 -4.23
N ARG A 697 0.88 33.29 -5.14
CA ARG A 697 0.27 34.61 -5.35
C ARG A 697 -1.06 34.46 -6.09
N GLN A 698 -2.06 35.25 -5.72
CA GLN A 698 -3.40 35.17 -6.33
C GLN A 698 -3.38 35.48 -7.85
N ASP A 699 -2.45 36.34 -8.28
CA ASP A 699 -2.34 36.81 -9.67
C ASP A 699 -1.37 35.99 -10.55
N GLU A 700 -0.79 34.90 -10.03
CA GLU A 700 0.10 34.05 -10.84
C GLU A 700 -0.72 33.29 -11.93
N PRO A 701 -0.39 33.47 -13.22
CA PRO A 701 -1.08 32.80 -14.32
C PRO A 701 -0.87 31.29 -14.25
N GLU A 702 -1.93 30.50 -14.47
CA GLU A 702 -1.82 29.04 -14.55
C GLU A 702 -0.97 28.65 -15.75
N ALA A 703 0.22 28.12 -15.50
CA ALA A 703 0.89 27.31 -16.50
C ALA A 703 -0.03 26.12 -16.82
N GLN A 704 -0.44 25.99 -18.09
CA GLN A 704 -1.06 24.75 -18.56
C GLN A 704 -0.10 23.61 -18.23
N GLU A 705 -0.64 22.44 -17.82
CA GLU A 705 0.15 21.23 -17.54
C GLU A 705 1.24 20.98 -18.59
N ASP A 706 2.46 21.42 -18.28
CA ASP A 706 3.66 20.97 -18.97
C ASP A 706 4.06 19.65 -18.32
N ASP A 707 3.38 18.60 -18.75
CA ASP A 707 3.60 17.22 -18.34
C ASP A 707 4.87 16.72 -19.04
N GLY A 708 6.03 17.32 -18.72
CA GLY A 708 7.36 16.78 -19.01
C GLY A 708 7.57 16.24 -20.42
N CYS A 709 7.08 16.92 -21.46
CA CYS A 709 7.46 16.64 -22.84
C CYS A 709 8.66 17.52 -23.21
N ARG A 710 9.81 17.28 -22.57
CA ARG A 710 11.07 17.63 -23.22
C ARG A 710 11.31 16.60 -24.32
N PRO A 711 11.50 17.00 -25.59
CA PRO A 711 11.96 16.08 -26.61
C PRO A 711 13.34 15.57 -26.20
N ALA A 712 13.49 14.25 -26.12
CA ALA A 712 14.79 13.63 -26.34
C ALA A 712 14.88 13.30 -27.82
#